data_AF-A0A1E7F728-F1
#
_entry.id   AF-A0A1E7F728-F1
#
_cell.length_a   1.000
_cell.length_b   1.000
_cell.length_c   1.000
_cell.angle_alpha   90.00
_cell.angle_beta   90.00
_cell.angle_gamma   90.00
#
_symmetry.space_group_name_H-M   'P 1'
#
loop_
_entity.id
_entity.type
_entity.pdbx_description
1 polymer ?
#
loop_
_entity_poly.entity_id
_entity_poly.type
_entity_poly.pdbx_seq_one_letter_code
_entity_poly.pdbx_strand_id
1 'polypeptide(L)'
;MKNPFKKKAPEDGEEQASPKPKKEKTKSKKDVGKTSSADSAQAEKILKKKKKNVKKVPKKDKTVKKEKLPPARLVAANEAAPSDNDPNSPGGGGELTLEQIAVLKQVLGLKSQKQIEKFESNFTPEEIARVKKDLDDPSKRKVVNKKNSNAAEADNKGFAKYNGGPQAFVGVDPTKWRLESFRFDGKSKCEVTGDLEEVRAPIKEGVIQFITSPITYLAMMFQTNMPQFSAEKQKYTLLHRMGTYQYRPQGTMDADDPNATGTFTLLLWTYQNLPAFPSNEFPMNARDKYTDDMTYQGHKLHSGPNVPILPGRGMAIGDAPNLCVIKDVDPSDVFQGTVGDCWLLGAISSMAEFDGAITRLFKKTKLLSKRPLPGPNMYKITLYDIETWKPVTYEIDERLAVKSDGSGKLLSCRLSGYGELWPALLEKAMAIHCGGWDAIHGGVCTQAWSIMTGCKFQYDISRNPKTGKFYALTKYNSNTRKWEKHYNNPKDDPGHNLWKSDWPKEGGGGSGEITEDDLFRRLCAWDDVNFIMSAATTGAGGVSSVGQDSGLVEDHAYSLIECHENVAGTGISLAKMRNPWGSGEIDDGDFDDDGPGWDQYPQIKAELNPVFADDGIFWVTKEEFFRFYQTFYVSASNMTEFLED
;
A
#
# COMPACT_ATOMS: atom_id res chain seq x y z
N MET A 1 8.43 85.66 18.14
CA MET A 1 9.90 85.43 17.97
C MET A 1 10.14 84.61 16.70
N LYS A 2 11.35 84.70 16.13
CA LYS A 2 11.87 84.09 14.87
C LYS A 2 11.47 82.60 14.69
N ASN A 3 11.01 82.03 13.56
CA ASN A 3 11.07 82.33 12.10
C ASN A 3 12.49 82.13 11.49
N PRO A 4 12.73 81.71 10.22
CA PRO A 4 11.83 81.64 9.03
C PRO A 4 12.02 80.34 8.17
N PHE A 5 11.81 80.17 6.83
CA PHE A 5 11.37 80.99 5.65
C PHE A 5 10.93 80.09 4.45
N LYS A 6 9.89 80.48 3.67
CA LYS A 6 9.78 80.51 2.16
C LYS A 6 9.96 79.22 1.29
N LYS A 7 9.61 79.20 -0.03
CA LYS A 7 8.46 79.70 -0.87
C LYS A 7 8.62 79.21 -2.34
N LYS A 8 7.50 78.99 -3.06
CA LYS A 8 7.23 78.92 -4.54
C LYS A 8 8.39 78.92 -5.60
N ALA A 9 8.35 77.92 -6.51
CA ALA A 9 8.28 77.94 -8.02
C ALA A 9 9.28 78.81 -8.87
N PRO A 10 9.28 78.82 -10.23
CA PRO A 10 8.62 77.99 -11.29
C PRO A 10 9.59 77.54 -12.45
N GLU A 11 9.04 77.10 -13.61
CA GLU A 11 9.61 77.07 -15.01
C GLU A 11 10.93 76.28 -15.29
N ASP A 12 11.24 75.70 -16.47
CA ASP A 12 10.83 75.95 -17.89
C ASP A 12 10.87 74.66 -18.79
N GLY A 13 10.81 74.79 -20.13
CA GLY A 13 10.83 73.71 -21.15
C GLY A 13 12.16 72.95 -21.38
N GLU A 14 12.35 72.10 -22.41
CA GLU A 14 11.61 71.89 -23.69
C GLU A 14 11.60 70.42 -24.19
N GLU A 15 10.73 70.15 -25.18
CA GLU A 15 10.82 69.27 -26.37
C GLU A 15 11.98 68.23 -26.55
N GLN A 16 11.85 67.07 -27.23
CA GLN A 16 11.05 66.75 -28.43
C GLN A 16 10.38 65.36 -28.41
N ALA A 17 9.45 65.13 -29.34
CA ALA A 17 8.64 63.91 -29.46
C ALA A 17 8.99 63.03 -30.69
N SER A 18 8.60 61.74 -30.62
CA SER A 18 7.89 60.92 -31.63
C SER A 18 8.26 60.99 -33.14
N PRO A 19 8.19 59.88 -33.94
CA PRO A 19 7.07 58.93 -33.85
C PRO A 19 7.35 57.43 -34.19
N LYS A 20 6.28 56.63 -34.14
CA LYS A 20 6.17 55.23 -34.57
C LYS A 20 5.94 55.08 -36.10
N PRO A 21 6.01 53.86 -36.69
CA PRO A 21 6.45 53.64 -38.08
C PRO A 21 5.33 53.54 -39.15
N LYS A 22 5.74 53.37 -40.42
CA LYS A 22 4.88 52.98 -41.56
C LYS A 22 5.40 51.73 -42.29
N LYS A 23 4.50 51.09 -43.04
CA LYS A 23 4.69 49.90 -43.91
C LYS A 23 5.34 50.33 -45.26
N GLU A 24 5.95 49.46 -46.08
CA GLU A 24 5.24 48.59 -47.05
C GLU A 24 6.13 47.59 -47.83
N LYS A 25 5.48 46.51 -48.31
CA LYS A 25 5.63 45.74 -49.58
C LYS A 25 6.94 45.80 -50.40
N THR A 26 7.32 44.63 -50.93
CA THR A 26 7.77 44.51 -52.35
C THR A 26 7.41 43.14 -52.97
N LYS A 27 7.71 42.93 -54.26
CA LYS A 27 7.15 41.85 -55.12
C LYS A 27 8.19 40.81 -55.58
N SER A 28 7.68 39.72 -56.15
CA SER A 28 8.38 38.55 -56.69
C SER A 28 9.07 38.74 -58.06
N LYS A 29 9.97 37.80 -58.39
CA LYS A 29 10.15 37.25 -59.75
C LYS A 29 10.73 35.82 -59.70
N LYS A 30 10.62 35.09 -60.81
CA LYS A 30 11.14 33.72 -61.01
C LYS A 30 12.52 33.77 -61.68
N ASP A 31 13.29 32.67 -61.59
CA ASP A 31 13.82 32.04 -62.81
C ASP A 31 14.15 30.54 -62.62
N VAL A 32 14.59 29.85 -63.68
CA VAL A 32 14.60 28.37 -63.81
C VAL A 32 16.01 27.78 -64.00
N GLY A 33 16.30 26.63 -63.36
CA GLY A 33 17.55 25.85 -63.55
C GLY A 33 17.39 24.35 -63.26
N LYS A 34 18.18 23.50 -63.95
CA LYS A 34 18.12 22.01 -63.91
C LYS A 34 19.39 21.39 -63.28
N THR A 35 19.30 20.09 -63.02
CA THR A 35 20.37 19.11 -62.70
C THR A 35 20.85 19.08 -61.24
N SER A 36 21.40 17.98 -60.71
CA SER A 36 21.67 16.66 -61.31
C SER A 36 21.32 15.49 -60.36
N SER A 37 21.18 14.27 -60.91
CA SER A 37 20.96 13.05 -60.15
C SER A 37 22.28 12.32 -59.83
N ALA A 38 22.76 12.43 -58.59
CA ALA A 38 23.98 11.74 -58.14
C ALA A 38 23.82 11.06 -56.76
N ASP A 39 23.38 11.80 -55.73
CA ASP A 39 23.51 11.36 -54.33
C ASP A 39 22.61 10.18 -53.92
N SER A 40 21.50 9.94 -54.64
CA SER A 40 20.59 8.81 -54.34
C SER A 40 21.23 7.43 -54.57
N ALA A 41 22.22 7.33 -55.46
CA ALA A 41 22.91 6.06 -55.77
C ALA A 41 23.97 5.67 -54.72
N GLN A 42 24.48 6.64 -53.95
CA GLN A 42 25.54 6.42 -52.97
C GLN A 42 24.99 5.76 -51.69
N ALA A 43 23.80 6.18 -51.25
CA ALA A 43 23.16 5.73 -50.00
C ALA A 43 22.79 4.22 -50.01
N GLU A 44 22.19 3.73 -51.10
CA GLU A 44 21.77 2.32 -51.21
C GLU A 44 22.94 1.31 -51.07
N LYS A 45 24.13 1.67 -51.57
CA LYS A 45 25.31 0.78 -51.55
C LYS A 45 25.84 0.52 -50.14
N ILE A 46 25.60 1.44 -49.19
CA ILE A 46 26.02 1.29 -47.80
C ILE A 46 25.07 0.32 -47.07
N LEU A 47 23.76 0.48 -47.25
CA LEU A 47 22.75 -0.37 -46.59
C LEU A 47 22.85 -1.85 -47.02
N LYS A 48 23.18 -2.11 -48.30
CA LYS A 48 23.31 -3.46 -48.86
C LYS A 48 24.57 -4.23 -48.37
N LYS A 49 25.55 -3.58 -47.71
CA LYS A 49 26.74 -4.26 -47.17
C LYS A 49 26.60 -4.81 -45.74
N LYS A 50 25.64 -4.37 -44.92
CA LYS A 50 25.45 -4.88 -43.54
C LYS A 50 24.58 -6.15 -43.42
N LYS A 51 24.01 -6.68 -44.52
CA LYS A 51 23.14 -7.88 -44.52
C LYS A 51 23.84 -9.20 -44.94
N LYS A 52 25.14 -9.36 -44.70
CA LYS A 52 25.87 -10.62 -44.89
C LYS A 52 26.75 -10.98 -43.68
N ASN A 53 26.12 -11.54 -42.63
CA ASN A 53 26.73 -12.53 -41.73
C ASN A 53 25.68 -13.06 -40.72
N VAL A 54 24.97 -14.13 -41.08
CA VAL A 54 24.20 -14.97 -40.15
C VAL A 54 24.41 -16.42 -40.58
N LYS A 55 24.82 -17.29 -39.65
CA LYS A 55 25.04 -18.73 -39.92
C LYS A 55 23.70 -19.47 -40.00
N LYS A 56 23.60 -20.50 -40.85
CA LYS A 56 22.44 -21.38 -40.93
C LYS A 56 22.47 -22.43 -39.82
N VAL A 57 21.30 -22.72 -39.25
CA VAL A 57 20.95 -23.92 -38.45
C VAL A 57 19.57 -24.39 -38.99
N PRO A 58 19.28 -25.70 -39.11
CA PRO A 58 18.17 -26.18 -39.96
C PRO A 58 16.78 -26.09 -39.32
N LYS A 59 15.74 -26.16 -40.17
CA LYS A 59 14.34 -26.24 -39.76
C LYS A 59 13.99 -27.60 -39.14
N LYS A 60 13.05 -27.60 -38.21
CA LYS A 60 12.15 -28.72 -37.85
C LYS A 60 10.70 -28.24 -37.82
N ASP A 61 9.76 -29.17 -37.71
CA ASP A 61 8.38 -29.01 -38.15
C ASP A 61 7.42 -28.25 -37.22
N LYS A 62 6.25 -27.94 -37.79
CA LYS A 62 5.13 -27.28 -37.11
C LYS A 62 4.30 -28.30 -36.32
N THR A 63 4.20 -28.13 -35.00
CA THR A 63 2.92 -28.09 -34.24
C THR A 63 3.24 -27.95 -32.75
N VAL A 64 3.09 -26.73 -32.22
CA VAL A 64 3.03 -26.46 -30.77
C VAL A 64 1.90 -25.46 -30.57
N LYS A 65 1.02 -25.68 -29.59
CA LYS A 65 0.01 -24.69 -29.20
C LYS A 65 0.73 -23.44 -28.67
N LYS A 66 0.16 -22.25 -28.88
CA LYS A 66 0.52 -21.11 -28.04
C LYS A 66 -0.10 -21.33 -26.67
N GLU A 67 0.67 -21.83 -25.72
CA GLU A 67 0.46 -21.46 -24.33
C GLU A 67 0.78 -19.96 -24.24
N LYS A 68 -0.18 -19.13 -23.80
CA LYS A 68 0.16 -17.82 -23.25
C LYS A 68 0.98 -18.13 -21.99
N LEU A 69 2.19 -17.58 -21.87
CA LEU A 69 2.71 -17.38 -20.51
C LEU A 69 1.77 -16.37 -19.84
N PRO A 70 1.40 -16.56 -18.57
CA PRO A 70 0.63 -15.55 -17.85
C PRO A 70 1.44 -14.24 -17.79
N PRO A 71 0.77 -13.07 -17.78
CA PRO A 71 1.45 -11.81 -17.50
C PRO A 71 2.11 -11.87 -16.11
N ALA A 72 3.33 -11.35 -16.01
CA ALA A 72 4.05 -11.25 -14.75
C ALA A 72 3.54 -10.05 -13.94
N ARG A 73 2.41 -10.29 -13.29
CA ARG A 73 1.74 -9.48 -12.27
C ARG A 73 1.72 -10.31 -10.98
N LEU A 74 1.28 -9.70 -9.89
CA LEU A 74 0.90 -10.46 -8.69
C LEU A 74 -0.20 -11.46 -9.04
N VAL A 75 0.19 -12.70 -9.31
CA VAL A 75 -0.71 -13.85 -9.21
C VAL A 75 -1.03 -13.97 -7.73
N ALA A 76 -2.20 -13.44 -7.34
CA ALA A 76 -2.69 -13.49 -5.96
C ALA A 76 -2.41 -14.87 -5.37
N ALA A 77 -1.59 -14.89 -4.32
CA ALA A 77 -0.66 -16.00 -4.07
C ALA A 77 -1.35 -17.24 -3.50
N ASN A 78 -2.08 -17.95 -4.36
CA ASN A 78 -2.48 -19.33 -4.21
C ASN A 78 -1.25 -20.25 -4.31
N GLU A 79 -0.30 -20.08 -3.38
CA GLU A 79 0.22 -21.26 -2.70
C GLU A 79 -0.99 -22.01 -2.15
N ALA A 80 -1.40 -23.07 -2.85
CA ALA A 80 -2.31 -24.05 -2.27
C ALA A 80 -1.66 -24.50 -0.95
N ALA A 81 -2.24 -24.06 0.18
CA ALA A 81 -1.56 -23.97 1.47
C ALA A 81 -0.72 -25.24 1.70
N PRO A 82 0.62 -25.11 1.80
CA PRO A 82 1.52 -26.23 1.56
C PRO A 82 1.11 -27.41 2.45
N SER A 83 0.93 -28.58 1.83
CA SER A 83 0.43 -29.78 2.53
C SER A 83 1.36 -30.28 3.63
N ASP A 84 2.50 -29.62 3.81
CA ASP A 84 3.33 -29.54 5.02
C ASP A 84 2.60 -28.84 6.18
N ASN A 85 1.31 -29.16 6.38
CA ASN A 85 0.75 -29.37 7.71
C ASN A 85 1.45 -30.59 8.35
N ASP A 86 2.76 -30.48 8.57
CA ASP A 86 3.44 -31.29 9.58
C ASP A 86 3.28 -30.58 10.94
N PRO A 87 2.39 -31.05 11.83
CA PRO A 87 2.27 -30.49 13.17
C PRO A 87 3.53 -30.70 14.04
N ASN A 88 4.56 -31.37 13.52
CA ASN A 88 5.87 -31.57 14.14
C ASN A 88 6.97 -30.67 13.54
N SER A 89 6.68 -29.86 12.52
CA SER A 89 7.60 -28.81 12.07
C SER A 89 7.89 -27.88 13.26
N PRO A 90 9.17 -27.61 13.62
CA PRO A 90 9.54 -27.18 14.97
C PRO A 90 9.27 -25.68 15.26
N GLY A 91 8.01 -25.28 15.19
CA GLY A 91 7.54 -23.94 15.52
C GLY A 91 7.70 -23.61 17.00
N GLY A 92 8.54 -22.62 17.32
CA GLY A 92 8.53 -21.88 18.59
C GLY A 92 9.00 -22.63 19.84
N GLY A 93 9.32 -23.92 19.77
CA GLY A 93 9.75 -24.76 20.90
C GLY A 93 11.17 -24.51 21.42
N GLY A 94 11.57 -23.25 21.62
CA GLY A 94 12.83 -22.90 22.28
C GLY A 94 12.78 -23.15 23.79
N GLU A 95 13.96 -23.31 24.42
CA GLU A 95 14.05 -23.30 25.89
C GLU A 95 13.57 -21.94 26.43
N LEU A 96 12.73 -21.97 27.47
CA LEU A 96 12.21 -20.75 28.11
C LEU A 96 13.36 -19.94 28.71
N THR A 97 13.37 -18.62 28.46
CA THR A 97 14.41 -17.75 29.01
C THR A 97 14.28 -17.64 30.53
N LEU A 98 15.38 -17.30 31.23
CA LEU A 98 15.35 -17.10 32.69
C LEU A 98 14.34 -16.02 33.12
N GLU A 99 14.10 -15.02 32.27
CA GLU A 99 13.08 -13.97 32.45
C GLU A 99 11.66 -14.56 32.36
N GLN A 100 11.38 -15.36 31.33
CA GLN A 100 10.08 -16.06 31.18
C GLN A 100 9.85 -17.03 32.35
N ILE A 101 10.87 -17.78 32.75
CA ILE A 101 10.86 -18.68 33.91
C ILE A 101 10.61 -17.92 35.22
N ALA A 102 11.11 -16.68 35.38
CA ALA A 102 10.84 -15.85 36.55
C ALA A 102 9.35 -15.48 36.66
N VAL A 103 8.73 -15.04 35.56
CA VAL A 103 7.29 -14.74 35.52
C VAL A 103 6.45 -15.98 35.83
N LEU A 104 6.85 -17.17 35.35
CA LEU A 104 6.18 -18.42 35.71
C LEU A 104 6.22 -18.72 37.21
N LYS A 105 7.36 -18.47 37.88
CA LYS A 105 7.49 -18.67 39.33
C LYS A 105 6.58 -17.72 40.13
N GLN A 106 6.50 -16.46 39.72
CA GLN A 106 5.62 -15.44 40.28
C GLN A 106 4.15 -15.88 40.15
N VAL A 107 3.71 -16.14 38.92
CA VAL A 107 2.30 -16.43 38.56
C VAL A 107 1.79 -17.73 39.16
N LEU A 108 2.63 -18.77 39.21
CA LEU A 108 2.29 -20.07 39.79
C LEU A 108 2.53 -20.12 41.31
N GLY A 109 2.97 -19.01 41.92
CA GLY A 109 3.14 -18.89 43.37
C GLY A 109 4.19 -19.83 43.97
N LEU A 110 5.31 -20.06 43.27
CA LEU A 110 6.38 -20.97 43.71
C LEU A 110 7.27 -20.29 44.78
N LYS A 111 7.05 -20.63 46.06
CA LYS A 111 7.58 -19.87 47.22
C LYS A 111 8.96 -20.31 47.74
N SER A 112 9.66 -21.23 47.10
CA SER A 112 10.94 -21.72 47.61
C SER A 112 11.88 -22.24 46.52
N GLN A 113 13.18 -22.14 46.78
CA GLN A 113 14.23 -22.60 45.86
C GLN A 113 14.05 -24.07 45.45
N LYS A 114 13.60 -24.96 46.35
CA LYS A 114 13.30 -26.37 46.02
C LYS A 114 12.04 -26.58 45.17
N GLN A 115 11.04 -25.69 45.25
CA GLN A 115 9.89 -25.73 44.34
C GLN A 115 10.25 -25.17 42.97
N ILE A 116 11.17 -24.20 42.94
CA ILE A 116 11.81 -23.64 41.75
C ILE A 116 12.65 -24.73 41.05
N GLU A 117 13.61 -25.33 41.74
CA GLU A 117 14.46 -26.42 41.24
C GLU A 117 13.64 -27.62 40.73
N LYS A 118 12.54 -27.98 41.43
CA LYS A 118 11.63 -29.06 41.01
C LYS A 118 10.73 -28.71 39.82
N PHE A 119 10.62 -27.42 39.48
CA PHE A 119 9.89 -26.92 38.30
C PHE A 119 10.85 -26.68 37.12
N GLU A 120 12.10 -26.34 37.41
CA GLU A 120 13.22 -26.28 36.46
C GLU A 120 13.71 -27.68 36.06
N SER A 121 13.59 -28.69 36.94
CA SER A 121 13.94 -30.10 36.67
C SER A 121 12.89 -30.80 35.80
N ASN A 122 12.71 -30.27 34.59
CA ASN A 122 11.82 -30.71 33.52
C ASN A 122 10.32 -30.40 33.76
N PHE A 123 9.79 -29.46 32.96
CA PHE A 123 8.67 -29.85 32.12
C PHE A 123 9.17 -30.94 31.17
N THR A 124 8.73 -32.18 31.36
CA THR A 124 9.20 -33.27 30.50
C THR A 124 8.68 -33.09 29.06
N PRO A 125 9.42 -33.49 28.02
CA PRO A 125 8.90 -33.53 26.65
C PRO A 125 7.58 -34.31 26.56
N GLU A 126 7.44 -35.35 27.36
CA GLU A 126 6.22 -36.15 27.52
C GLU A 126 5.07 -35.34 28.14
N GLU A 127 5.31 -34.46 29.13
CA GLU A 127 4.27 -33.58 29.67
C GLU A 127 3.90 -32.46 28.70
N ILE A 128 4.85 -31.88 27.96
CA ILE A 128 4.53 -30.89 26.92
C ILE A 128 3.72 -31.56 25.79
N ALA A 129 4.10 -32.77 25.37
CA ALA A 129 3.33 -33.56 24.40
C ALA A 129 1.95 -33.97 24.93
N ARG A 130 1.85 -34.36 26.22
CA ARG A 130 0.56 -34.68 26.85
C ARG A 130 -0.35 -33.45 26.93
N VAL A 131 0.18 -32.30 27.35
CA VAL A 131 -0.57 -31.04 27.42
C VAL A 131 -1.04 -30.62 26.03
N LYS A 132 -0.18 -30.64 24.99
CA LYS A 132 -0.62 -30.41 23.59
C LYS A 132 -1.78 -31.35 23.20
N LYS A 133 -1.61 -32.66 23.41
CA LYS A 133 -2.62 -33.68 23.09
C LYS A 133 -3.94 -33.52 23.88
N ASP A 134 -3.88 -33.15 25.16
CA ASP A 134 -5.05 -32.96 26.02
C ASP A 134 -5.78 -31.63 25.73
N LEU A 135 -5.08 -30.64 25.17
CA LEU A 135 -5.61 -29.35 24.70
C LEU A 135 -6.30 -29.44 23.34
N ASP A 136 -5.79 -30.26 22.42
CA ASP A 136 -6.37 -30.44 21.07
C ASP A 136 -7.72 -31.18 21.06
N ASP A 137 -8.23 -31.56 22.24
CA ASP A 137 -9.62 -31.94 22.49
C ASP A 137 -10.56 -30.71 22.48
N PRO A 138 -11.41 -30.52 21.45
CA PRO A 138 -12.28 -29.36 21.38
C PRO A 138 -13.41 -29.38 22.42
N SER A 139 -13.74 -30.54 23.01
CA SER A 139 -14.89 -30.68 23.92
C SER A 139 -14.74 -29.93 25.25
N LYS A 140 -13.50 -29.58 25.61
CA LYS A 140 -13.16 -28.84 26.84
C LYS A 140 -13.12 -27.32 26.64
N ARG A 141 -13.08 -26.83 25.39
CA ARG A 141 -12.87 -25.42 25.06
C ARG A 141 -14.22 -24.71 24.93
N LYS A 142 -14.39 -23.54 25.54
CA LYS A 142 -15.54 -22.65 25.27
C LYS A 142 -15.06 -21.34 24.65
N VAL A 143 -14.92 -21.35 23.34
CA VAL A 143 -14.76 -20.13 22.56
C VAL A 143 -15.99 -19.23 22.79
N VAL A 144 -15.76 -17.97 23.14
CA VAL A 144 -16.82 -16.97 23.34
C VAL A 144 -16.55 -15.82 22.37
N ASN A 145 -17.12 -15.90 21.17
CA ASN A 145 -16.98 -14.90 20.10
C ASN A 145 -17.62 -13.56 20.49
N LYS A 146 -16.94 -12.82 21.37
CA LYS A 146 -17.18 -11.41 21.67
C LYS A 146 -16.37 -10.56 20.68
N LYS A 147 -16.78 -10.56 19.41
CA LYS A 147 -16.35 -9.51 18.47
C LYS A 147 -16.77 -8.16 19.04
N ASN A 148 -15.79 -7.30 19.34
CA ASN A 148 -16.05 -5.94 19.82
C ASN A 148 -16.28 -5.04 18.59
N SER A 149 -17.47 -4.44 18.47
CA SER A 149 -18.03 -4.00 17.18
C SER A 149 -17.48 -2.69 16.59
N ASN A 150 -16.39 -2.13 17.11
CA ASN A 150 -15.87 -0.81 16.72
C ASN A 150 -14.74 -0.86 15.65
N ALA A 151 -14.86 -1.75 14.65
CA ALA A 151 -13.90 -1.85 13.55
C ALA A 151 -13.62 -0.48 12.88
N ALA A 152 -14.69 0.24 12.54
CA ALA A 152 -14.65 1.58 11.93
C ALA A 152 -13.94 2.66 12.77
N GLU A 153 -13.71 2.44 14.08
CA GLU A 153 -13.02 3.41 14.93
C GLU A 153 -11.50 3.22 14.95
N ALA A 154 -11.03 1.96 14.95
CA ALA A 154 -9.61 1.62 14.73
C ALA A 154 -9.19 1.98 13.29
N ASP A 155 -10.08 1.75 12.32
CA ASP A 155 -9.95 2.23 10.94
C ASP A 155 -9.89 3.76 10.84
N ASN A 156 -10.03 4.51 11.93
CA ASN A 156 -9.89 5.98 11.98
C ASN A 156 -8.63 6.46 12.75
N LYS A 157 -7.68 5.59 13.13
CA LYS A 157 -6.47 5.98 13.92
C LYS A 157 -5.13 5.75 13.23
N GLY A 158 -5.13 5.28 11.99
CA GLY A 158 -3.90 5.02 11.21
C GLY A 158 -3.24 3.67 11.54
N PHE A 159 -3.87 2.87 12.39
CA PHE A 159 -3.53 1.45 12.52
C PHE A 159 -4.15 0.73 11.31
N ALA A 160 -3.35 -0.05 10.60
CA ALA A 160 -3.88 -0.99 9.61
C ALA A 160 -4.43 -2.23 10.31
N LYS A 161 -5.29 -2.96 9.62
CA LYS A 161 -5.81 -4.22 10.13
C LYS A 161 -4.67 -5.25 10.14
N TYR A 162 -4.28 -5.76 11.31
CA TYR A 162 -3.38 -6.93 11.46
C TYR A 162 -4.07 -8.21 10.95
N ASN A 163 -4.14 -8.34 9.63
CA ASN A 163 -4.77 -9.45 8.91
C ASN A 163 -3.86 -10.67 8.77
N GLY A 164 -2.57 -10.57 9.13
CA GLY A 164 -1.50 -11.39 8.52
C GLY A 164 -1.41 -12.88 8.87
N GLY A 165 -2.43 -13.47 9.49
CA GLY A 165 -2.45 -14.88 9.88
C GLY A 165 -1.34 -15.29 10.87
N PRO A 166 -1.20 -16.60 11.13
CA PRO A 166 0.05 -17.17 11.65
C PRO A 166 1.25 -16.94 10.71
N GLN A 167 0.98 -16.74 9.41
CA GLN A 167 1.99 -16.60 8.35
C GLN A 167 2.88 -15.36 8.55
N ALA A 168 2.34 -14.28 9.12
CA ALA A 168 3.09 -13.09 9.51
C ALA A 168 4.17 -13.33 10.57
N PHE A 169 4.23 -14.51 11.19
CA PHE A 169 5.25 -14.86 12.20
C PHE A 169 6.32 -15.82 11.67
N VAL A 170 6.25 -16.22 10.38
CA VAL A 170 7.29 -17.03 9.74
C VAL A 170 8.60 -16.25 9.68
N GLY A 171 9.69 -16.85 10.20
CA GLY A 171 11.01 -16.22 10.26
C GLY A 171 11.19 -15.17 11.36
N VAL A 172 10.21 -14.99 12.26
CA VAL A 172 10.35 -14.14 13.44
C VAL A 172 11.34 -14.75 14.44
N ASP A 173 12.19 -13.91 15.05
CA ASP A 173 13.23 -14.35 15.99
C ASP A 173 12.60 -14.74 17.35
N PRO A 174 12.65 -16.02 17.76
CA PRO A 174 12.02 -16.45 19.01
C PRO A 174 12.66 -15.82 20.26
N THR A 175 13.94 -15.44 20.20
CA THR A 175 14.69 -14.87 21.35
C THR A 175 14.27 -13.44 21.70
N LYS A 176 13.53 -12.79 20.81
CA LYS A 176 13.02 -11.42 20.97
C LYS A 176 11.65 -11.35 21.63
N TRP A 177 10.95 -12.47 21.84
CA TRP A 177 9.71 -12.44 22.64
C TRP A 177 10.02 -12.17 24.11
N ARG A 178 9.14 -11.41 24.77
CA ARG A 178 9.14 -11.14 26.21
C ARG A 178 7.77 -11.39 26.79
N LEU A 179 7.77 -12.08 27.93
CA LEU A 179 6.58 -12.40 28.70
C LEU A 179 6.49 -11.38 29.83
N GLU A 180 5.48 -10.54 29.79
CA GLU A 180 5.23 -9.49 30.79
C GLU A 180 4.01 -9.86 31.65
N SER A 181 4.01 -9.41 32.91
CA SER A 181 3.00 -9.76 33.92
C SER A 181 2.47 -8.49 34.57
N PHE A 182 1.15 -8.28 34.51
CA PHE A 182 0.50 -7.07 35.00
C PHE A 182 -0.71 -7.41 35.89
N ARG A 183 -1.04 -6.49 36.81
CA ARG A 183 -2.33 -6.48 37.52
C ARG A 183 -3.16 -5.28 37.06
N PHE A 184 -4.46 -5.50 36.89
CA PHE A 184 -5.41 -4.46 36.47
C PHE A 184 -6.85 -4.84 36.81
N ASP A 185 -7.79 -3.90 36.65
CA ASP A 185 -9.22 -4.11 36.94
C ASP A 185 -10.06 -4.53 35.72
N GLY A 186 -9.48 -5.32 34.82
CA GLY A 186 -10.19 -5.86 33.64
C GLY A 186 -10.59 -4.81 32.59
N LYS A 187 -10.18 -3.55 32.75
CA LYS A 187 -10.45 -2.45 31.82
C LYS A 187 -9.36 -2.38 30.75
N SER A 188 -9.72 -2.17 29.49
CA SER A 188 -8.77 -1.96 28.37
C SER A 188 -9.19 -0.79 27.49
N LYS A 189 -8.24 -0.25 26.71
CA LYS A 189 -8.49 0.67 25.57
C LYS A 189 -8.27 -0.03 24.22
N CYS A 190 -8.30 -1.36 24.18
CA CYS A 190 -8.22 -2.09 22.92
C CYS A 190 -9.49 -1.82 22.12
N GLU A 191 -9.33 -1.20 20.96
CA GLU A 191 -10.44 -0.67 20.15
C GLU A 191 -11.13 -1.79 19.37
N VAL A 192 -10.34 -2.78 18.93
CA VAL A 192 -10.83 -4.03 18.34
C VAL A 192 -9.98 -5.19 18.88
N THR A 193 -10.64 -6.24 19.38
CA THR A 193 -10.02 -7.47 19.88
C THR A 193 -10.38 -8.65 19.01
N GLY A 194 -9.44 -9.60 18.87
CA GLY A 194 -9.67 -10.89 18.26
C GLY A 194 -10.46 -11.82 19.16
N ASP A 195 -10.48 -13.10 18.80
CA ASP A 195 -11.29 -14.08 19.53
C ASP A 195 -10.82 -14.30 20.97
N LEU A 196 -11.80 -14.51 21.85
CA LEU A 196 -11.64 -14.70 23.28
C LEU A 196 -12.07 -16.12 23.66
N GLU A 197 -11.11 -16.92 24.13
CA GLU A 197 -11.29 -18.33 24.46
C GLU A 197 -11.40 -18.47 26.00
N GLU A 198 -12.61 -18.66 26.56
CA GLU A 198 -12.77 -18.99 28.00
C GLU A 198 -12.52 -20.50 28.18
N VAL A 199 -11.42 -20.82 28.86
CA VAL A 199 -11.04 -22.21 29.15
C VAL A 199 -11.23 -22.50 30.64
N ARG A 200 -11.81 -23.67 30.94
CA ARG A 200 -12.11 -24.15 32.29
C ARG A 200 -11.17 -25.29 32.65
N ALA A 201 -9.92 -24.92 32.87
CA ALA A 201 -8.82 -25.81 33.23
C ALA A 201 -7.92 -25.11 34.27
N PRO A 202 -7.02 -25.85 34.94
CA PRO A 202 -6.03 -25.27 35.84
C PRO A 202 -5.25 -24.11 35.19
N ILE A 203 -5.05 -23.02 35.93
CA ILE A 203 -4.24 -21.87 35.48
C ILE A 203 -2.85 -22.34 35.05
N LYS A 204 -2.25 -23.31 35.75
CA LYS A 204 -0.94 -23.87 35.38
C LYS A 204 -0.91 -24.43 33.95
N GLU A 205 -1.98 -25.09 33.51
CA GLU A 205 -2.06 -25.69 32.18
C GLU A 205 -2.30 -24.63 31.11
N GLY A 206 -3.15 -23.64 31.38
CA GLY A 206 -3.34 -22.47 30.51
C GLY A 206 -2.09 -21.62 30.35
N VAL A 207 -1.30 -21.47 31.41
CA VAL A 207 -0.02 -20.77 31.35
C VAL A 207 0.97 -21.53 30.45
N ILE A 208 1.00 -22.87 30.49
CA ILE A 208 1.83 -23.69 29.57
C ILE A 208 1.37 -23.50 28.13
N GLN A 209 0.07 -23.62 27.85
CA GLN A 209 -0.52 -23.36 26.53
C GLN A 209 -0.12 -21.98 26.00
N PHE A 210 -0.27 -20.94 26.83
CA PHE A 210 0.02 -19.56 26.48
C PHE A 210 1.51 -19.35 26.16
N ILE A 211 2.43 -19.89 26.97
CA ILE A 211 3.87 -19.68 26.72
C ILE A 211 4.40 -20.52 25.56
N THR A 212 3.85 -21.70 25.27
CA THR A 212 4.29 -22.53 24.13
C THR A 212 3.74 -22.07 22.79
N SER A 213 2.81 -21.11 22.79
CA SER A 213 2.12 -20.62 21.58
C SER A 213 2.10 -19.08 21.49
N PRO A 214 3.26 -18.40 21.55
CA PRO A 214 3.34 -16.93 21.51
C PRO A 214 2.84 -16.34 20.19
N ILE A 215 2.90 -17.11 19.10
CA ILE A 215 2.36 -16.75 17.79
C ILE A 215 0.82 -16.68 17.84
N THR A 216 0.18 -17.72 18.38
CA THR A 216 -1.28 -17.85 18.44
C THR A 216 -1.91 -16.86 19.42
N TYR A 217 -1.35 -16.72 20.62
CA TYR A 217 -1.96 -15.97 21.71
C TYR A 217 -1.17 -14.70 22.03
N LEU A 218 -1.87 -13.57 22.13
CA LEU A 218 -1.29 -12.30 22.54
C LEU A 218 -1.27 -12.16 24.06
N ALA A 219 -2.36 -12.55 24.72
CA ALA A 219 -2.52 -12.40 26.16
C ALA A 219 -3.27 -13.57 26.81
N MET A 220 -3.03 -13.75 28.12
CA MET A 220 -3.80 -14.63 29.00
C MET A 220 -4.28 -13.84 30.22
N MET A 221 -5.56 -13.97 30.58
CA MET A 221 -6.19 -13.24 31.68
C MET A 221 -6.88 -14.20 32.65
N PHE A 222 -6.77 -13.94 33.96
CA PHE A 222 -7.50 -14.65 35.02
C PHE A 222 -7.65 -13.75 36.25
N GLN A 223 -8.57 -14.08 37.17
CA GLN A 223 -8.71 -13.31 38.42
C GLN A 223 -7.47 -13.51 39.30
N THR A 224 -6.95 -12.46 39.93
CA THR A 224 -5.65 -12.48 40.65
C THR A 224 -5.59 -13.54 41.77
N ASN A 225 -6.74 -13.92 42.35
CA ASN A 225 -6.87 -14.97 43.36
C ASN A 225 -7.23 -16.36 42.80
N MET A 226 -7.54 -16.50 41.50
CA MET A 226 -7.96 -17.76 40.87
C MET A 226 -6.97 -18.93 41.06
N PRO A 227 -5.63 -18.74 41.05
CA PRO A 227 -4.69 -19.83 41.31
C PRO A 227 -4.83 -20.49 42.70
N GLN A 228 -5.52 -19.85 43.64
CA GLN A 228 -5.77 -20.36 44.99
C GLN A 228 -7.00 -21.29 45.07
N PHE A 229 -7.80 -21.36 44.00
CA PHE A 229 -9.05 -22.13 43.96
C PHE A 229 -8.77 -23.60 43.61
N SER A 230 -9.67 -24.52 43.95
CA SER A 230 -9.59 -25.92 43.49
C SER A 230 -9.60 -26.00 41.95
N ALA A 231 -8.80 -26.90 41.37
CA ALA A 231 -8.58 -27.03 39.92
C ALA A 231 -9.86 -26.92 39.07
N GLU A 232 -10.91 -27.67 39.42
CA GLU A 232 -12.24 -27.70 38.77
C GLU A 232 -12.97 -26.34 38.72
N LYS A 233 -12.57 -25.38 39.57
CA LYS A 233 -13.15 -24.03 39.67
C LYS A 233 -12.25 -22.95 39.06
N GLN A 234 -11.06 -23.33 38.58
CA GLN A 234 -10.17 -22.40 37.89
C GLN A 234 -10.65 -22.17 36.46
N LYS A 235 -10.51 -20.94 35.98
CA LYS A 235 -10.73 -20.59 34.57
C LYS A 235 -9.85 -19.41 34.18
N TYR A 236 -9.58 -19.31 32.89
CA TYR A 236 -8.82 -18.23 32.28
C TYR A 236 -9.42 -17.88 30.92
N THR A 237 -9.04 -16.70 30.41
CA THR A 237 -9.36 -16.27 29.05
C THR A 237 -8.05 -16.12 28.27
N LEU A 238 -7.95 -16.78 27.11
CA LEU A 238 -6.90 -16.49 26.14
C LEU A 238 -7.42 -15.49 25.10
N LEU A 239 -6.56 -14.53 24.75
CA LEU A 239 -6.79 -13.56 23.69
C LEU A 239 -5.95 -13.97 22.48
N HIS A 240 -6.63 -14.34 21.39
CA HIS A 240 -5.98 -14.65 20.12
C HIS A 240 -5.26 -13.41 19.58
N ARG A 241 -4.04 -13.60 19.07
CA ARG A 241 -3.24 -12.52 18.48
C ARG A 241 -3.86 -12.06 17.16
N MET A 242 -4.40 -13.00 16.39
CA MET A 242 -5.17 -12.72 15.18
C MET A 242 -6.42 -11.89 15.47
N GLY A 243 -6.63 -10.85 14.67
CA GLY A 243 -7.74 -9.91 14.85
C GLY A 243 -7.65 -9.03 16.09
N THR A 244 -6.52 -8.98 16.81
CA THR A 244 -6.34 -8.07 17.95
C THR A 244 -5.46 -6.87 17.57
N TYR A 245 -6.01 -5.67 17.72
CA TYR A 245 -5.40 -4.43 17.27
C TYR A 245 -5.10 -3.52 18.47
N GLN A 246 -3.82 -3.34 18.79
CA GLN A 246 -3.31 -2.64 19.99
C GLN A 246 -4.00 -3.04 21.32
N TYR A 247 -3.67 -4.20 21.87
CA TYR A 247 -4.11 -4.56 23.21
C TYR A 247 -3.41 -3.73 24.29
N ARG A 248 -4.06 -2.63 24.70
CA ARG A 248 -3.63 -1.76 25.80
C ARG A 248 -4.59 -1.90 27.00
N PRO A 249 -4.20 -2.56 28.10
CA PRO A 249 -4.99 -2.59 29.32
C PRO A 249 -4.87 -1.25 30.06
N GLN A 250 -5.88 -0.88 30.85
CA GLN A 250 -5.91 0.38 31.61
C GLN A 250 -5.52 0.15 33.06
N GLY A 251 -4.73 1.07 33.62
CA GLY A 251 -4.33 1.01 35.03
C GLY A 251 -3.48 -0.22 35.36
N THR A 252 -2.72 -0.72 34.39
CA THR A 252 -1.75 -1.80 34.60
C THR A 252 -0.69 -1.36 35.61
N MET A 253 -0.61 -2.08 36.71
CA MET A 253 0.56 -2.10 37.58
C MET A 253 1.41 -3.31 37.20
N ASP A 254 2.73 -3.18 37.27
CA ASP A 254 3.65 -4.32 37.18
C ASP A 254 3.27 -5.34 38.26
N ALA A 255 3.18 -6.62 37.92
CA ALA A 255 2.79 -7.65 38.89
C ALA A 255 3.82 -7.86 40.03
N ASP A 256 5.07 -7.40 39.85
CA ASP A 256 6.12 -7.39 40.87
C ASP A 256 6.15 -6.11 41.74
N ASP A 257 5.38 -5.06 41.42
CA ASP A 257 5.23 -3.91 42.32
C ASP A 257 4.53 -4.36 43.63
N PRO A 258 5.11 -4.17 44.82
CA PRO A 258 4.47 -4.54 46.09
C PRO A 258 3.15 -3.79 46.34
N ASN A 259 2.90 -2.69 45.64
CA ASN A 259 1.66 -1.91 45.68
C ASN A 259 0.64 -2.32 44.59
N ALA A 260 0.96 -3.33 43.76
CA ALA A 260 0.14 -3.72 42.61
C ALA A 260 -1.25 -4.19 43.01
N THR A 261 -2.23 -3.30 42.82
CA THR A 261 -3.66 -3.57 43.00
C THR A 261 -4.29 -3.91 41.65
N GLY A 262 -5.29 -4.80 41.66
CA GLY A 262 -5.97 -5.24 40.44
C GLY A 262 -6.70 -6.56 40.63
N THR A 263 -7.96 -6.60 40.21
CA THR A 263 -8.82 -7.78 40.30
C THR A 263 -8.45 -8.91 39.31
N PHE A 264 -7.70 -8.60 38.26
CA PHE A 264 -7.19 -9.56 37.28
C PHE A 264 -5.67 -9.50 37.14
N THR A 265 -5.07 -10.68 36.94
CA THR A 265 -3.71 -10.83 36.42
C THR A 265 -3.80 -10.98 34.90
N LEU A 266 -2.86 -10.34 34.21
CA LEU A 266 -2.65 -10.38 32.78
C LEU A 266 -1.23 -10.86 32.50
N LEU A 267 -1.09 -11.88 31.65
CA LEU A 267 0.16 -12.18 30.96
C LEU A 267 0.08 -11.64 29.54
N LEU A 268 1.14 -10.99 29.07
CA LEU A 268 1.22 -10.38 27.75
C LEU A 268 2.50 -10.80 27.04
N TRP A 269 2.37 -11.27 25.80
CA TRP A 269 3.52 -11.57 24.94
C TRP A 269 3.86 -10.34 24.08
N THR A 270 4.83 -9.56 24.55
CA THR A 270 5.45 -8.46 23.80
C THR A 270 6.63 -8.96 22.97
N TYR A 271 7.00 -8.21 21.93
CA TYR A 271 8.18 -8.49 21.12
C TYR A 271 9.19 -7.36 21.28
N GLN A 272 10.48 -7.68 21.30
CA GLN A 272 11.55 -6.71 21.53
C GLN A 272 11.56 -5.66 20.41
N ASN A 273 11.07 -4.47 20.76
CA ASN A 273 11.17 -3.28 19.94
C ASN A 273 12.64 -2.90 19.67
N LEU A 274 12.84 -2.13 18.61
CA LEU A 274 14.10 -1.44 18.37
C LEU A 274 14.36 -0.47 19.54
N PRO A 275 15.63 -0.25 19.93
CA PRO A 275 15.94 0.71 20.99
C PRO A 275 15.35 2.08 20.67
N ALA A 276 14.63 2.65 21.64
CA ALA A 276 14.20 4.03 21.60
C ALA A 276 15.42 4.95 21.58
N PHE A 277 15.36 6.06 20.83
CA PHE A 277 16.34 7.12 20.96
C PHE A 277 16.07 7.95 22.22
N PRO A 278 17.06 8.67 22.77
CA PRO A 278 16.86 9.60 23.87
C PRO A 278 15.68 10.55 23.58
N SER A 279 14.78 10.72 24.56
CA SER A 279 13.55 11.52 24.44
C SER A 279 12.59 11.12 23.30
N ASN A 280 12.75 9.94 22.70
CA ASN A 280 12.13 9.54 21.42
C ASN A 280 12.46 10.49 20.24
N GLU A 281 13.56 11.24 20.31
CA GLU A 281 14.00 12.14 19.24
C GLU A 281 14.97 11.47 18.27
N PHE A 282 14.73 11.60 16.97
CA PHE A 282 15.68 11.11 15.96
C PHE A 282 16.99 11.92 16.01
N PRO A 283 18.18 11.26 16.06
CA PRO A 283 19.46 11.95 16.23
C PRO A 283 19.70 13.02 15.15
N MET A 284 19.97 14.26 15.58
CA MET A 284 20.03 15.43 14.68
C MET A 284 21.09 15.31 13.57
N ASN A 285 22.17 14.56 13.82
CA ASN A 285 23.23 14.28 12.85
C ASN A 285 22.89 13.18 11.83
N ALA A 286 21.74 12.51 11.97
CA ALA A 286 21.24 11.48 11.05
C ALA A 286 19.94 11.89 10.32
N ARG A 287 19.34 13.03 10.69
CA ARG A 287 18.10 13.55 10.09
C ARG A 287 18.26 13.81 8.59
N ASP A 288 17.23 13.47 7.82
CA ASP A 288 17.12 13.94 6.45
C ASP A 288 16.87 15.46 6.39
N LYS A 289 17.21 16.06 5.25
CA LYS A 289 17.16 17.51 5.01
C LYS A 289 15.77 18.06 4.66
N TYR A 290 14.72 17.25 4.79
CA TYR A 290 13.37 17.58 4.33
C TYR A 290 12.40 17.62 5.51
N THR A 291 12.44 16.57 6.33
CA THR A 291 11.44 16.27 7.35
C THR A 291 11.34 17.37 8.39
N ASP A 292 12.47 17.92 8.86
CA ASP A 292 12.46 18.95 9.89
C ASP A 292 11.77 20.26 9.46
N ASP A 293 11.45 20.48 8.17
CA ASP A 293 10.75 21.67 7.68
C ASP A 293 9.38 21.37 7.02
N MET A 294 8.88 20.13 7.07
CA MET A 294 7.59 19.78 6.47
C MET A 294 6.39 20.40 7.20
N THR A 295 5.43 20.90 6.40
CA THR A 295 4.13 21.41 6.85
C THR A 295 2.96 20.65 6.22
N TYR A 296 1.80 20.73 6.85
CA TYR A 296 0.49 20.46 6.25
C TYR A 296 -0.51 21.51 6.75
N GLN A 297 -1.32 22.06 5.85
CA GLN A 297 -2.32 23.10 6.10
C GLN A 297 -1.73 24.32 6.87
N GLY A 298 -0.46 24.65 6.59
CA GLY A 298 0.29 25.72 7.27
C GLY A 298 0.80 25.38 8.68
N HIS A 299 0.48 24.21 9.23
CA HIS A 299 1.00 23.73 10.51
C HIS A 299 2.29 22.94 10.32
N LYS A 300 3.29 23.16 11.18
CA LYS A 300 4.56 22.43 11.15
C LYS A 300 4.39 21.02 11.73
N LEU A 301 4.71 20.00 10.94
CA LEU A 301 4.49 18.59 11.29
C LEU A 301 5.47 18.06 12.34
N HIS A 302 6.61 18.73 12.51
CA HIS A 302 7.66 18.32 13.43
C HIS A 302 8.00 19.48 14.37
N SER A 303 7.54 19.37 15.62
CA SER A 303 7.70 20.40 16.65
C SER A 303 7.68 19.78 18.05
N GLY A 304 8.02 20.54 19.10
CA GLY A 304 8.03 20.06 20.49
C GLY A 304 6.76 19.29 20.93
N PRO A 305 5.54 19.80 20.67
CA PRO A 305 4.31 19.05 20.96
C PRO A 305 3.91 18.05 19.86
N ASN A 306 4.48 18.12 18.66
CA ASN A 306 4.16 17.23 17.53
C ASN A 306 5.41 16.45 17.09
N VAL A 307 5.74 15.42 17.86
CA VAL A 307 6.92 14.57 17.63
C VAL A 307 6.59 13.51 16.57
N PRO A 308 7.43 13.34 15.52
CA PRO A 308 7.24 12.29 14.52
C PRO A 308 7.20 10.88 15.10
N ILE A 309 6.50 9.98 14.42
CA ILE A 309 6.53 8.55 14.74
C ILE A 309 7.85 7.93 14.25
N LEU A 310 8.46 7.11 15.11
CA LEU A 310 9.61 6.27 14.81
C LEU A 310 9.16 4.80 14.83
N PRO A 311 9.01 4.15 13.66
CA PRO A 311 8.44 2.81 13.60
C PRO A 311 9.25 1.75 14.36
N GLY A 312 8.56 0.97 15.19
CA GLY A 312 9.13 -0.17 15.91
C GLY A 312 9.97 0.17 17.13
N ARG A 313 9.93 1.42 17.64
CA ARG A 313 10.72 1.92 18.78
C ARG A 313 9.93 2.14 20.08
N GLY A 314 8.77 1.49 20.26
CA GLY A 314 7.93 1.70 21.45
C GLY A 314 6.89 2.81 21.29
N MET A 315 6.69 3.32 20.07
CA MET A 315 5.68 4.35 19.75
C MET A 315 4.35 3.74 19.27
N ALA A 316 4.18 2.42 19.40
CA ALA A 316 3.03 1.60 19.02
C ALA A 316 2.64 1.57 17.54
N ILE A 317 3.51 2.07 16.67
CA ILE A 317 3.43 1.95 15.21
C ILE A 317 4.70 1.24 14.75
N GLY A 318 4.58 0.16 13.99
CA GLY A 318 5.71 -0.74 13.68
C GLY A 318 6.21 -1.59 14.85
N ASP A 319 5.60 -1.49 16.04
CA ASP A 319 5.91 -2.29 17.23
C ASP A 319 5.35 -3.73 17.11
N ALA A 320 5.57 -4.35 15.96
CA ALA A 320 5.14 -5.70 15.58
C ALA A 320 6.37 -6.50 15.12
N PRO A 321 6.40 -7.84 15.29
CA PRO A 321 7.61 -8.63 15.02
C PRO A 321 8.02 -8.65 13.55
N ASN A 322 7.05 -8.52 12.65
CA ASN A 322 7.14 -8.55 11.20
C ASN A 322 7.55 -7.21 10.54
N LEU A 323 7.72 -6.12 11.30
CA LEU A 323 8.21 -4.84 10.78
C LEU A 323 9.44 -5.03 9.88
N CYS A 324 9.34 -4.55 8.65
CA CYS A 324 10.42 -4.44 7.66
C CYS A 324 10.08 -3.31 6.68
N VAL A 325 10.90 -3.11 5.64
CA VAL A 325 10.59 -2.11 4.60
C VAL A 325 9.60 -2.68 3.59
N ILE A 326 9.96 -3.82 2.97
CA ILE A 326 9.17 -4.63 2.03
C ILE A 326 9.48 -6.11 2.33
N LYS A 327 8.48 -6.89 2.76
CA LYS A 327 8.49 -8.36 2.81
C LYS A 327 7.99 -8.88 1.46
N ASP A 328 6.83 -8.40 1.06
CA ASP A 328 6.07 -8.62 -0.17
C ASP A 328 5.46 -7.26 -0.55
N VAL A 329 5.13 -7.08 -1.82
CA VAL A 329 4.41 -5.87 -2.28
C VAL A 329 3.00 -6.32 -2.55
N ASP A 330 2.02 -5.85 -1.77
CA ASP A 330 0.60 -6.08 -2.08
C ASP A 330 -0.15 -4.73 -2.18
N PRO A 331 -0.99 -4.53 -3.20
CA PRO A 331 -1.81 -3.31 -3.32
C PRO A 331 -2.77 -3.06 -2.15
N SER A 332 -3.12 -4.09 -1.36
CA SER A 332 -3.87 -3.98 -0.09
C SER A 332 -2.98 -3.57 1.11
N ASP A 333 -1.70 -3.28 0.90
CA ASP A 333 -0.86 -2.57 1.89
C ASP A 333 -1.23 -1.06 1.99
N VAL A 334 -1.89 -0.52 0.95
CA VAL A 334 -1.97 0.92 0.66
C VAL A 334 -3.21 1.58 1.30
N PHE A 335 -3.32 1.54 2.63
CA PHE A 335 -4.44 2.15 3.33
C PHE A 335 -4.34 3.68 3.42
N GLN A 336 -5.36 4.39 2.92
CA GLN A 336 -5.38 5.86 2.91
C GLN A 336 -5.25 6.50 4.31
N GLY A 337 -4.48 7.59 4.33
CA GLY A 337 -4.24 8.45 5.48
C GLY A 337 -5.31 9.52 5.67
N THR A 338 -4.89 10.77 5.90
CA THR A 338 -5.81 11.94 5.97
C THR A 338 -5.38 13.12 5.09
N VAL A 339 -4.59 12.81 4.07
CA VAL A 339 -4.26 13.71 2.97
C VAL A 339 -5.28 13.50 1.84
N GLY A 340 -5.50 14.54 1.03
CA GLY A 340 -6.42 14.51 -0.10
C GLY A 340 -5.79 13.89 -1.36
N ASP A 341 -5.13 12.74 -1.20
CA ASP A 341 -4.22 12.14 -2.18
C ASP A 341 -4.62 10.72 -2.58
N CYS A 342 -5.93 10.42 -2.58
CA CYS A 342 -6.50 9.18 -3.14
C CYS A 342 -6.03 8.90 -4.58
N TRP A 343 -5.85 9.94 -5.40
CA TRP A 343 -5.27 9.85 -6.75
C TRP A 343 -3.84 9.29 -6.79
N LEU A 344 -3.05 9.54 -5.74
CA LEU A 344 -1.67 9.08 -5.60
C LEU A 344 -1.65 7.67 -5.01
N LEU A 345 -2.41 7.43 -3.94
CA LEU A 345 -2.46 6.13 -3.27
C LEU A 345 -3.15 5.07 -4.16
N GLY A 346 -4.19 5.43 -4.90
CA GLY A 346 -4.77 4.59 -5.94
C GLY A 346 -3.76 4.27 -7.06
N ALA A 347 -3.01 5.27 -7.54
CA ALA A 347 -1.97 5.05 -8.54
C ALA A 347 -0.80 4.18 -8.03
N ILE A 348 -0.46 4.27 -6.74
CA ILE A 348 0.51 3.39 -6.06
C ILE A 348 -0.04 1.96 -5.95
N SER A 349 -1.30 1.80 -5.55
CA SER A 349 -1.99 0.50 -5.48
C SER A 349 -2.04 -0.17 -6.87
N SER A 350 -2.50 0.53 -7.92
CA SER A 350 -2.47 0.02 -9.30
C SER A 350 -1.05 -0.29 -9.83
N MET A 351 -0.01 0.39 -9.32
CA MET A 351 1.39 0.07 -9.66
C MET A 351 1.95 -1.12 -8.88
N ALA A 352 1.43 -1.39 -7.68
CA ALA A 352 1.81 -2.54 -6.86
C ALA A 352 1.32 -3.87 -7.42
N GLU A 353 0.27 -3.89 -8.26
CA GLU A 353 -0.21 -5.07 -9.01
C GLU A 353 0.89 -5.71 -9.91
N PHE A 354 1.96 -4.97 -10.20
CA PHE A 354 3.05 -5.39 -11.06
C PHE A 354 4.29 -5.76 -10.25
N ASP A 355 4.69 -7.03 -10.35
CA ASP A 355 5.86 -7.59 -9.67
C ASP A 355 7.12 -6.71 -9.86
N GLY A 356 7.84 -6.48 -8.78
CA GLY A 356 9.06 -5.66 -8.78
C GLY A 356 8.86 -4.15 -8.95
N ALA A 357 7.69 -3.65 -9.39
CA ALA A 357 7.48 -2.24 -9.72
C ALA A 357 7.79 -1.27 -8.56
N ILE A 358 7.26 -1.54 -7.37
CA ILE A 358 7.57 -0.75 -6.16
C ILE A 358 9.03 -0.98 -5.73
N THR A 359 9.48 -2.24 -5.67
CA THR A 359 10.86 -2.61 -5.30
C THR A 359 11.92 -1.90 -6.16
N ARG A 360 11.62 -1.64 -7.45
CA ARG A 360 12.45 -0.88 -8.39
C ARG A 360 12.71 0.55 -7.93
N LEU A 361 11.71 1.22 -7.35
CA LEU A 361 11.84 2.56 -6.77
C LEU A 361 12.79 2.52 -5.56
N PHE A 362 12.65 1.48 -4.73
CA PHE A 362 13.42 1.26 -3.52
C PHE A 362 14.81 0.64 -3.74
N LYS A 363 15.22 0.24 -4.96
CA LYS A 363 16.42 -0.57 -5.26
C LYS A 363 17.78 -0.06 -4.77
N LYS A 364 17.86 1.20 -4.29
CA LYS A 364 19.07 1.79 -3.68
C LYS A 364 19.09 1.68 -2.15
N THR A 365 17.97 1.26 -1.56
CA THR A 365 17.80 0.92 -0.15
C THR A 365 18.38 -0.47 0.10
N LYS A 366 18.93 -0.70 1.30
CA LYS A 366 19.45 -2.01 1.71
C LYS A 366 18.49 -2.68 2.70
N LEU A 367 18.56 -4.01 2.79
CA LEU A 367 17.88 -4.81 3.82
C LEU A 367 16.34 -4.70 3.81
N LEU A 368 15.72 -4.56 2.63
CA LEU A 368 14.27 -4.33 2.49
C LEU A 368 13.41 -5.34 3.27
N SER A 369 13.67 -6.64 3.11
CA SER A 369 12.96 -7.74 3.77
C SER A 369 13.53 -8.11 5.14
N LYS A 370 14.06 -7.12 5.86
CA LYS A 370 14.53 -7.24 7.25
C LYS A 370 14.01 -6.09 8.09
N ARG A 371 13.93 -6.31 9.41
CA ARG A 371 13.63 -5.25 10.37
C ARG A 371 14.67 -4.13 10.25
N PRO A 372 14.26 -2.84 10.35
CA PRO A 372 15.19 -1.72 10.44
C PRO A 372 16.21 -1.94 11.56
N LEU A 373 17.41 -1.37 11.41
CA LEU A 373 18.50 -1.59 12.36
C LEU A 373 18.26 -0.86 13.69
N PRO A 374 18.92 -1.28 14.80
CA PRO A 374 18.80 -0.61 16.09
C PRO A 374 19.23 0.87 16.11
N GLY A 375 20.14 1.28 15.23
CA GLY A 375 20.53 2.69 15.04
C GLY A 375 19.61 3.45 14.06
N PRO A 376 19.95 4.69 13.69
CA PRO A 376 19.20 5.46 12.69
C PRO A 376 19.18 4.77 11.32
N ASN A 377 18.01 4.68 10.68
CA ASN A 377 17.85 4.11 9.34
C ASN A 377 17.55 5.19 8.30
N MET A 378 18.08 4.98 7.08
CA MET A 378 17.91 5.86 5.92
C MET A 378 17.48 5.02 4.72
N TYR A 379 16.48 5.49 3.99
CA TYR A 379 15.88 4.83 2.84
C TYR A 379 16.12 5.65 1.57
N LYS A 380 16.34 4.98 0.43
CA LYS A 380 16.68 5.60 -0.85
C LYS A 380 15.67 5.22 -1.91
N ILE A 381 14.79 6.16 -2.22
CA ILE A 381 13.67 6.00 -3.16
C ILE A 381 13.97 6.81 -4.41
N THR A 382 13.81 6.20 -5.59
CA THR A 382 14.08 6.85 -6.88
C THR A 382 12.77 7.10 -7.61
N LEU A 383 12.52 8.38 -7.89
CA LEU A 383 11.38 8.90 -8.64
C LEU A 383 11.90 9.63 -9.89
N TYR A 384 11.03 10.10 -10.76
CA TYR A 384 11.37 10.88 -11.95
C TYR A 384 10.87 12.32 -11.81
N ASP A 385 11.79 13.26 -11.95
CA ASP A 385 11.43 14.66 -12.19
C ASP A 385 10.81 14.75 -13.59
N ILE A 386 9.50 15.00 -13.67
CA ILE A 386 8.75 15.03 -14.92
C ILE A 386 8.82 16.40 -15.63
N GLU A 387 9.51 17.38 -15.04
CA GLU A 387 9.90 18.59 -15.78
C GLU A 387 11.11 18.31 -16.68
N THR A 388 12.14 17.62 -16.16
CA THR A 388 13.37 17.32 -16.92
C THR A 388 13.47 15.89 -17.46
N TRP A 389 12.53 15.00 -17.10
CA TRP A 389 12.46 13.57 -17.44
C TRP A 389 13.71 12.79 -17.00
N LYS A 390 14.12 12.99 -15.74
CA LYS A 390 15.32 12.37 -15.15
C LYS A 390 15.04 11.71 -13.81
N PRO A 391 15.66 10.56 -13.52
CA PRO A 391 15.54 9.93 -12.22
C PRO A 391 16.27 10.75 -11.14
N VAL A 392 15.58 11.02 -10.03
CA VAL A 392 16.06 11.68 -8.82
C VAL A 392 15.93 10.69 -7.67
N THR A 393 16.99 10.52 -6.87
CA THR A 393 16.94 9.69 -5.66
C THR A 393 16.84 10.56 -4.42
N TYR A 394 15.77 10.37 -3.67
CA TYR A 394 15.54 10.95 -2.36
C TYR A 394 16.13 10.02 -1.29
N GLU A 395 16.86 10.61 -0.35
CA GLU A 395 17.41 9.92 0.82
C GLU A 395 16.71 10.48 2.05
N ILE A 396 15.83 9.66 2.63
CA ILE A 396 14.88 10.04 3.68
C ILE A 396 15.11 9.19 4.93
N ASP A 397 14.82 9.75 6.10
CA ASP A 397 14.90 9.04 7.38
C ASP A 397 13.60 8.32 7.73
N GLU A 398 13.65 7.47 8.77
CA GLU A 398 12.52 6.63 9.22
C GLU A 398 11.38 7.39 9.91
N ARG A 399 11.43 8.72 10.04
CA ARG A 399 10.37 9.49 10.70
C ARG A 399 9.13 9.59 9.82
N LEU A 400 8.00 9.12 10.34
CA LEU A 400 6.69 9.28 9.71
C LEU A 400 5.96 10.53 10.24
N ALA A 401 5.18 11.16 9.38
CA ALA A 401 4.43 12.38 9.68
C ALA A 401 3.20 12.08 10.55
N VAL A 402 2.96 12.91 11.57
CA VAL A 402 1.77 12.84 12.43
C VAL A 402 0.93 14.11 12.33
N LYS A 403 -0.37 13.96 12.53
CA LYS A 403 -1.34 15.06 12.52
C LYS A 403 -0.96 16.12 13.55
N SER A 404 -1.01 17.39 13.14
CA SER A 404 -0.77 18.56 14.00
C SER A 404 -1.86 18.83 15.05
N ASP A 405 -2.82 17.91 15.22
CA ASP A 405 -3.89 17.96 16.23
C ASP A 405 -3.43 17.44 17.61
N GLY A 406 -2.19 16.95 17.73
CA GLY A 406 -1.65 16.38 18.96
C GLY A 406 -2.18 14.98 19.30
N SER A 407 -2.92 14.34 18.39
CA SER A 407 -3.46 12.98 18.60
C SER A 407 -2.41 11.87 18.51
N GLY A 408 -1.22 12.16 17.96
CA GLY A 408 -0.18 11.17 17.67
C GLY A 408 -0.53 10.20 16.54
N LYS A 409 -1.67 10.39 15.86
CA LYS A 409 -2.05 9.61 14.67
C LYS A 409 -1.17 10.00 13.47
N LEU A 410 -0.91 9.03 12.59
CA LEU A 410 -0.29 9.31 11.29
C LEU A 410 -1.11 10.33 10.49
N LEU A 411 -0.41 11.23 9.80
CA LEU A 411 -0.95 12.06 8.73
C LEU A 411 -1.04 11.25 7.43
N SER A 412 0.06 10.53 7.16
CA SER A 412 0.32 9.66 6.02
C SER A 412 -0.68 8.52 5.88
N CYS A 413 -0.64 7.83 4.75
CA CYS A 413 -1.06 6.44 4.65
C CYS A 413 -0.41 5.57 5.74
N ARG A 414 -0.98 4.38 5.93
CA ARG A 414 -0.63 3.49 7.03
C ARG A 414 0.58 2.63 6.67
N LEU A 415 1.06 1.90 7.67
CA LEU A 415 1.87 0.71 7.42
C LEU A 415 0.96 -0.41 6.90
N SER A 416 1.50 -1.43 6.24
CA SER A 416 0.69 -2.59 5.82
C SER A 416 0.06 -3.32 7.01
N GLY A 417 -0.89 -4.22 6.74
CA GLY A 417 -1.38 -5.18 7.75
C GLY A 417 -0.28 -6.09 8.31
N TYR A 418 0.82 -6.26 7.56
CA TYR A 418 2.04 -6.95 7.97
C TYR A 418 3.10 -6.01 8.60
N GLY A 419 2.77 -4.74 8.83
CA GLY A 419 3.62 -3.77 9.52
C GLY A 419 4.75 -3.19 8.67
N GLU A 420 4.63 -3.21 7.34
CA GLU A 420 5.65 -2.72 6.42
C GLU A 420 5.63 -1.20 6.24
N LEU A 421 6.80 -0.66 5.91
CA LEU A 421 7.01 0.78 5.80
C LEU A 421 6.89 1.33 4.37
N TRP A 422 6.85 0.48 3.35
CA TRP A 422 6.96 0.94 1.96
C TRP A 422 5.88 1.93 1.51
N PRO A 423 4.58 1.82 1.89
CA PRO A 423 3.58 2.79 1.44
C PRO A 423 3.86 4.18 2.02
N ALA A 424 4.01 4.27 3.35
CA ALA A 424 4.28 5.52 4.05
C ALA A 424 5.64 6.15 3.69
N LEU A 425 6.65 5.35 3.36
CA LEU A 425 7.95 5.85 2.87
C LEU A 425 7.88 6.35 1.42
N LEU A 426 7.13 5.68 0.55
CA LEU A 426 6.92 6.10 -0.84
C LEU A 426 6.09 7.39 -0.90
N GLU A 427 4.99 7.45 -0.13
CA GLU A 427 4.17 8.65 0.02
C GLU A 427 4.98 9.83 0.61
N LYS A 428 5.80 9.60 1.65
CA LYS A 428 6.76 10.61 2.16
C LYS A 428 7.71 11.10 1.06
N ALA A 429 8.24 10.22 0.22
CA ALA A 429 9.10 10.62 -0.89
C ALA A 429 8.33 11.40 -1.98
N MET A 430 7.08 11.02 -2.28
CA MET A 430 6.21 11.73 -3.23
C MET A 430 5.82 13.12 -2.70
N ALA A 431 5.48 13.26 -1.43
CA ALA A 431 5.27 14.56 -0.77
C ALA A 431 6.51 15.45 -0.94
N ILE A 432 7.71 14.93 -0.66
CA ILE A 432 8.98 15.66 -0.82
C ILE A 432 9.27 16.00 -2.29
N HIS A 433 8.95 15.10 -3.23
CA HIS A 433 9.12 15.30 -4.68
C HIS A 433 8.22 16.41 -5.24
N CYS A 434 6.96 16.44 -4.80
CA CYS A 434 5.97 17.45 -5.18
C CYS A 434 6.14 18.79 -4.44
N GLY A 435 6.96 18.86 -3.38
CA GLY A 435 7.29 20.09 -2.64
C GLY A 435 6.62 20.27 -1.28
N GLY A 436 5.88 19.26 -0.79
CA GLY A 436 5.29 19.22 0.56
C GLY A 436 4.02 18.36 0.62
N TRP A 437 3.55 18.05 1.84
CA TRP A 437 2.27 17.35 2.03
C TRP A 437 1.07 18.16 1.51
N ASP A 438 1.15 19.48 1.58
CA ASP A 438 0.18 20.38 0.96
C ASP A 438 0.18 20.30 -0.58
N ALA A 439 1.25 19.83 -1.23
CA ALA A 439 1.35 19.76 -2.69
C ALA A 439 0.62 18.57 -3.29
N ILE A 440 0.65 17.40 -2.63
CA ILE A 440 0.00 16.16 -3.11
C ILE A 440 -1.52 16.10 -2.86
N HIS A 441 -2.10 17.08 -2.15
CA HIS A 441 -3.54 17.19 -1.97
C HIS A 441 -4.22 17.61 -3.29
N GLY A 442 -4.89 16.67 -3.95
CA GLY A 442 -5.49 16.80 -5.29
C GLY A 442 -4.49 16.56 -6.43
N GLY A 443 -4.90 15.80 -7.45
CA GLY A 443 -4.08 15.40 -8.59
C GLY A 443 -4.77 14.31 -9.43
N VAL A 444 -4.03 13.65 -10.32
CA VAL A 444 -4.53 12.58 -11.21
C VAL A 444 -3.54 11.42 -11.35
N CYS A 445 -4.05 10.19 -11.45
CA CYS A 445 -3.24 8.95 -11.42
C CYS A 445 -2.11 8.93 -12.46
N THR A 446 -2.39 9.46 -13.65
CA THR A 446 -1.43 9.64 -14.76
C THR A 446 -0.22 10.50 -14.39
N GLN A 447 -0.36 11.49 -13.51
CA GLN A 447 0.77 12.29 -12.99
C GLN A 447 1.62 11.47 -12.01
N ALA A 448 1.01 10.68 -11.13
CA ALA A 448 1.73 9.81 -10.19
C ALA A 448 2.53 8.74 -10.94
N TRP A 449 1.91 8.07 -11.93
CA TRP A 449 2.62 7.11 -12.77
C TRP A 449 3.74 7.76 -13.60
N SER A 450 3.57 8.98 -14.08
CA SER A 450 4.68 9.71 -14.74
C SER A 450 5.90 9.85 -13.81
N ILE A 451 5.66 10.17 -12.54
CA ILE A 451 6.71 10.38 -11.53
C ILE A 451 7.32 9.04 -11.08
N MET A 452 6.55 7.97 -10.94
CA MET A 452 7.09 6.68 -10.49
C MET A 452 7.76 5.89 -11.63
N THR A 453 7.19 5.88 -12.84
CA THR A 453 7.69 5.09 -13.98
C THR A 453 8.65 5.86 -14.89
N GLY A 454 8.58 7.19 -14.91
CA GLY A 454 9.25 8.02 -15.92
C GLY A 454 8.61 7.98 -17.31
N CYS A 455 7.47 7.28 -17.49
CA CYS A 455 6.79 7.21 -18.78
C CYS A 455 5.95 8.46 -19.07
N LYS A 456 6.16 9.03 -20.26
CA LYS A 456 5.49 10.23 -20.74
C LYS A 456 4.18 9.98 -21.48
N PHE A 457 3.93 8.74 -21.90
CA PHE A 457 2.74 8.36 -22.64
C PHE A 457 1.61 7.97 -21.68
N GLN A 458 1.09 9.00 -21.01
CA GLN A 458 -0.05 8.91 -20.13
C GLN A 458 -1.32 9.36 -20.84
N TYR A 459 -2.40 8.62 -20.65
CA TYR A 459 -3.68 8.83 -21.31
C TYR A 459 -4.81 8.92 -20.29
N ASP A 460 -5.54 10.03 -20.31
CA ASP A 460 -6.85 10.14 -19.68
C ASP A 460 -7.90 9.86 -20.78
N ILE A 461 -8.87 9.00 -20.51
CA ILE A 461 -9.89 8.57 -21.47
C ILE A 461 -11.25 8.97 -20.91
N SER A 462 -12.02 9.75 -21.66
CA SER A 462 -13.31 10.28 -21.21
C SER A 462 -14.42 9.97 -22.21
N ARG A 463 -15.63 9.72 -21.70
CA ARG A 463 -16.84 9.57 -22.51
C ARG A 463 -17.32 10.93 -23.03
N ASN A 464 -17.68 11.01 -24.30
CA ASN A 464 -18.37 12.16 -24.89
C ASN A 464 -19.89 12.03 -24.64
N PRO A 465 -20.50 12.86 -23.78
CA PRO A 465 -21.93 12.73 -23.43
C PRO A 465 -22.88 13.01 -24.59
N LYS A 466 -22.40 13.50 -25.75
CA LYS A 466 -23.21 13.73 -26.96
C LYS A 466 -23.21 12.56 -27.94
N THR A 467 -22.25 11.64 -27.83
CA THR A 467 -22.08 10.52 -28.78
C THR A 467 -22.05 9.16 -28.08
N GLY A 468 -21.93 9.12 -26.75
CA GLY A 468 -21.71 7.91 -25.95
C GLY A 468 -20.30 7.33 -26.08
N LYS A 469 -19.50 7.84 -27.03
CA LYS A 469 -18.19 7.30 -27.42
C LYS A 469 -17.05 7.89 -26.60
N PHE A 470 -15.94 7.16 -26.52
CA PHE A 470 -14.76 7.55 -25.77
C PHE A 470 -13.70 8.22 -26.65
N TYR A 471 -12.91 9.12 -26.08
CA TYR A 471 -11.72 9.70 -26.71
C TYR A 471 -10.53 9.74 -25.75
N ALA A 472 -9.32 9.59 -26.29
CA ALA A 472 -8.08 9.75 -25.57
C ALA A 472 -7.63 11.21 -25.47
N LEU A 473 -7.15 11.60 -24.29
CA LEU A 473 -6.54 12.87 -23.95
C LEU A 473 -5.10 12.63 -23.47
N THR A 474 -4.15 13.47 -23.89
CA THR A 474 -2.76 13.43 -23.41
C THR A 474 -2.19 14.85 -23.29
N LYS A 475 -1.07 15.02 -22.59
CA LYS A 475 -0.27 16.26 -22.64
C LYS A 475 0.46 16.50 -23.96
N TYR A 476 0.26 15.68 -24.99
CA TYR A 476 0.76 15.95 -26.34
C TYR A 476 -0.25 16.76 -27.14
N ASN A 477 0.04 18.04 -27.31
CA ASN A 477 -0.75 18.96 -28.11
C ASN A 477 -0.59 18.62 -29.61
N SER A 478 -1.56 17.85 -30.12
CA SER A 478 -1.63 17.41 -31.51
C SER A 478 -1.67 18.55 -32.53
N ASN A 479 -2.23 19.71 -32.15
CA ASN A 479 -2.30 20.91 -33.01
C ASN A 479 -0.92 21.59 -33.16
N THR A 480 -0.17 21.75 -32.07
CA THR A 480 1.15 22.41 -32.09
C THR A 480 2.31 21.43 -32.29
N ARG A 481 2.04 20.12 -32.23
CA ARG A 481 2.98 18.99 -32.27
C ARG A 481 4.05 19.03 -31.17
N LYS A 482 3.66 19.50 -29.98
CA LYS A 482 4.53 19.66 -28.81
C LYS A 482 3.91 19.02 -27.58
N TRP A 483 4.75 18.65 -26.62
CA TRP A 483 4.30 18.37 -25.27
C TRP A 483 4.05 19.67 -24.52
N GLU A 484 2.94 19.75 -23.79
CA GLU A 484 2.70 20.81 -22.82
C GLU A 484 3.69 20.70 -21.64
N LYS A 485 3.81 21.77 -20.84
CA LYS A 485 4.63 21.70 -19.63
C LYS A 485 4.06 20.67 -18.65
N HIS A 486 4.98 19.93 -18.06
CA HIS A 486 4.70 19.03 -16.94
C HIS A 486 5.31 19.66 -15.68
N TYR A 487 4.75 19.33 -14.54
CA TYR A 487 5.08 19.90 -13.23
C TYR A 487 5.12 18.76 -12.23
N ASN A 488 6.07 18.76 -11.30
CA ASN A 488 6.13 17.73 -10.25
C ASN A 488 4.99 17.94 -9.22
N ASN A 489 4.68 19.20 -8.91
CA ASN A 489 3.54 19.59 -8.08
C ASN A 489 2.23 19.58 -8.91
N PRO A 490 1.19 18.81 -8.52
CA PRO A 490 -0.13 18.87 -9.17
C PRO A 490 -0.74 20.28 -9.21
N LYS A 491 -0.51 21.09 -8.16
CA LYS A 491 -1.13 22.42 -8.03
C LYS A 491 -0.55 23.48 -8.98
N ASP A 492 0.64 23.22 -9.55
CA ASP A 492 1.24 24.07 -10.57
C ASP A 492 0.77 23.72 -12.00
N ASP A 493 -0.12 22.73 -12.15
CA ASP A 493 -0.76 22.32 -13.40
C ASP A 493 -2.30 22.58 -13.42
N PRO A 494 -2.79 23.78 -13.05
CA PRO A 494 -4.22 24.03 -12.88
C PRO A 494 -5.00 23.80 -14.17
N GLY A 495 -6.05 22.98 -14.06
CA GLY A 495 -6.90 22.58 -15.18
C GLY A 495 -6.36 21.44 -16.04
N HIS A 496 -5.23 20.81 -15.66
CA HIS A 496 -4.60 19.64 -16.28
C HIS A 496 -4.70 19.64 -17.82
N ASN A 497 -3.84 20.44 -18.46
CA ASN A 497 -4.00 20.85 -19.85
C ASN A 497 -3.74 19.71 -20.85
N LEU A 498 -4.77 18.90 -21.12
CA LEU A 498 -4.75 17.78 -22.06
C LEU A 498 -5.41 18.12 -23.41
N TRP A 499 -4.99 17.39 -24.44
CA TRP A 499 -5.45 17.54 -25.83
C TRP A 499 -5.93 16.19 -26.39
N LYS A 500 -6.97 16.23 -27.23
CA LYS A 500 -7.39 15.05 -28.00
C LYS A 500 -6.23 14.54 -28.86
N SER A 501 -5.95 13.25 -28.72
CA SER A 501 -4.74 12.60 -29.22
C SER A 501 -5.04 11.31 -29.97
N ASP A 502 -4.00 10.75 -30.59
CA ASP A 502 -4.03 9.40 -31.13
C ASP A 502 -3.96 8.39 -29.96
N TRP A 503 -4.70 7.29 -30.07
CA TRP A 503 -4.70 6.21 -29.09
C TRP A 503 -3.32 5.52 -29.01
N PRO A 504 -2.99 4.81 -27.90
CA PRO A 504 -1.85 3.89 -27.85
C PRO A 504 -1.84 2.95 -29.07
N LYS A 505 -0.64 2.61 -29.57
CA LYS A 505 -0.49 1.82 -30.81
C LYS A 505 -0.83 0.35 -30.58
N GLU A 506 -0.52 -0.09 -29.38
CA GLU A 506 -0.99 -1.26 -28.68
C GLU A 506 -2.53 -1.19 -28.64
N GLY A 507 -3.24 -2.27 -28.96
CA GLY A 507 -4.69 -2.20 -29.24
C GLY A 507 -5.10 -1.48 -30.54
N GLY A 508 -4.14 -1.07 -31.38
CA GLY A 508 -4.39 -0.69 -32.79
C GLY A 508 -4.28 0.81 -33.13
N GLY A 509 -4.07 1.71 -32.16
CA GLY A 509 -3.86 3.13 -32.44
C GLY A 509 -5.03 3.82 -33.14
N GLY A 510 -4.71 4.76 -34.03
CA GLY A 510 -5.68 5.62 -34.73
C GLY A 510 -6.09 6.83 -33.89
N SER A 511 -7.07 7.59 -34.39
CA SER A 511 -7.53 8.84 -33.78
C SER A 511 -9.05 8.99 -33.85
N GLY A 512 -9.60 9.89 -33.04
CA GLY A 512 -11.04 10.12 -32.96
C GLY A 512 -11.76 9.23 -31.93
N GLU A 513 -13.09 9.22 -31.99
CA GLU A 513 -13.97 8.64 -30.98
C GLU A 513 -14.36 7.18 -31.28
N ILE A 514 -14.22 6.30 -30.28
CA ILE A 514 -14.42 4.84 -30.38
C ILE A 514 -15.62 4.35 -29.55
N THR A 515 -16.14 3.17 -29.88
CA THR A 515 -17.26 2.55 -29.14
C THR A 515 -16.81 1.92 -27.82
N GLU A 516 -17.76 1.50 -26.99
CA GLU A 516 -17.51 0.72 -25.77
C GLU A 516 -16.85 -0.64 -26.08
N ASP A 517 -17.34 -1.37 -27.08
CA ASP A 517 -16.72 -2.63 -27.54
C ASP A 517 -15.29 -2.41 -28.09
N ASP A 518 -15.03 -1.30 -28.76
CA ASP A 518 -13.68 -0.94 -29.24
C ASP A 518 -12.73 -0.50 -28.12
N LEU A 519 -13.25 0.14 -27.08
CA LEU A 519 -12.46 0.51 -25.90
C LEU A 519 -12.17 -0.72 -25.05
N PHE A 520 -13.15 -1.60 -24.80
CA PHE A 520 -12.92 -2.80 -24.01
C PHE A 520 -11.86 -3.72 -24.62
N ARG A 521 -11.92 -3.93 -25.95
CA ARG A 521 -10.88 -4.64 -26.71
C ARG A 521 -9.49 -4.01 -26.61
N ARG A 522 -9.44 -2.67 -26.50
CA ARG A 522 -8.17 -1.96 -26.29
C ARG A 522 -7.67 -2.10 -24.87
N LEU A 523 -8.55 -2.06 -23.86
CA LEU A 523 -8.20 -2.38 -22.48
C LEU A 523 -7.61 -3.81 -22.40
N CYS A 524 -8.28 -4.82 -22.98
CA CYS A 524 -7.75 -6.19 -23.11
C CYS A 524 -6.36 -6.23 -23.81
N ALA A 525 -6.17 -5.44 -24.87
CA ALA A 525 -4.91 -5.40 -25.62
C ALA A 525 -3.79 -4.57 -24.96
N TRP A 526 -4.12 -3.71 -24.00
CA TRP A 526 -3.19 -3.01 -23.11
C TRP A 526 -2.84 -3.88 -21.90
N ASP A 527 -3.79 -4.70 -21.47
CA ASP A 527 -3.63 -5.73 -20.45
C ASP A 527 -2.64 -6.82 -20.89
N ASP A 528 -2.80 -7.33 -22.12
CA ASP A 528 -1.90 -8.29 -22.77
C ASP A 528 -0.45 -7.77 -22.98
N VAL A 529 -0.20 -6.47 -22.76
CA VAL A 529 1.14 -5.84 -22.78
C VAL A 529 1.54 -5.15 -21.47
N ASN A 530 0.82 -5.43 -20.38
CA ASN A 530 1.13 -4.96 -19.02
C ASN A 530 1.26 -3.44 -18.88
N PHE A 531 0.30 -2.68 -19.42
CA PHE A 531 0.12 -1.26 -19.08
C PHE A 531 -0.59 -1.13 -17.72
N ILE A 532 -0.24 -0.11 -16.92
CA ILE A 532 -1.02 0.22 -15.71
C ILE A 532 -2.32 0.90 -16.14
N MET A 533 -3.44 0.44 -15.60
CA MET A 533 -4.77 0.97 -15.89
C MET A 533 -5.60 1.19 -14.62
N SER A 534 -6.42 2.23 -14.62
CA SER A 534 -7.42 2.50 -13.57
C SER A 534 -8.72 3.02 -14.19
N ALA A 535 -9.83 2.81 -13.49
CA ALA A 535 -11.15 3.35 -13.82
C ALA A 535 -11.65 4.25 -12.68
N ALA A 536 -12.42 5.29 -12.97
CA ALA A 536 -12.96 6.19 -11.95
C ALA A 536 -14.47 6.35 -12.05
N THR A 537 -15.12 6.31 -10.89
CA THR A 537 -16.52 6.73 -10.69
C THR A 537 -16.58 8.27 -10.69
N THR A 538 -17.77 8.85 -10.81
CA THR A 538 -17.91 10.32 -10.89
C THR A 538 -18.99 10.84 -9.95
N GLY A 539 -18.59 11.60 -8.91
CA GLY A 539 -19.50 12.26 -7.97
C GLY A 539 -19.63 13.77 -8.19
N ALA A 540 -18.56 14.44 -8.64
CA ALA A 540 -18.51 15.90 -8.71
C ALA A 540 -19.28 16.54 -9.91
N GLY A 541 -20.60 16.68 -9.77
CA GLY A 541 -21.41 17.59 -10.61
C GLY A 541 -22.20 16.96 -11.77
N GLY A 542 -22.28 15.63 -11.82
CA GLY A 542 -23.16 14.87 -12.71
C GLY A 542 -24.37 14.26 -11.98
N VAL A 543 -25.15 13.45 -12.70
CA VAL A 543 -25.93 12.38 -12.05
C VAL A 543 -24.93 11.28 -11.68
N SER A 544 -24.99 10.75 -10.46
CA SER A 544 -24.08 9.67 -10.07
C SER A 544 -24.24 8.45 -10.98
N SER A 545 -23.11 7.88 -11.39
CA SER A 545 -23.07 6.59 -12.09
C SER A 545 -23.22 5.40 -11.14
N VAL A 546 -23.13 5.66 -9.83
CA VAL A 546 -23.16 4.72 -8.72
C VAL A 546 -24.54 4.77 -8.06
N GLY A 547 -25.10 3.62 -7.71
CA GLY A 547 -26.33 3.54 -6.90
C GLY A 547 -25.99 3.69 -5.42
N GLN A 548 -26.91 4.22 -4.61
CA GLN A 548 -26.70 4.28 -3.15
C GLN A 548 -26.52 2.90 -2.51
N ASP A 549 -27.04 1.87 -3.19
CA ASP A 549 -27.01 0.46 -2.81
C ASP A 549 -26.24 -0.34 -3.90
N SER A 550 -24.94 -0.04 -4.13
CA SER A 550 -24.13 -0.73 -5.15
C SER A 550 -22.66 -0.96 -4.78
N GLY A 551 -22.30 -0.90 -3.50
CA GLY A 551 -20.97 -1.12 -2.94
C GLY A 551 -19.90 -0.07 -3.28
N LEU A 552 -19.91 0.42 -4.52
CA LEU A 552 -18.88 1.30 -5.07
C LEU A 552 -18.88 2.70 -4.43
N VAL A 553 -17.70 3.29 -4.38
CA VAL A 553 -17.43 4.62 -3.82
C VAL A 553 -17.55 5.68 -4.93
N GLU A 554 -18.25 6.79 -4.65
CA GLU A 554 -18.32 7.94 -5.56
C GLU A 554 -17.01 8.76 -5.59
N ASP A 555 -16.70 9.34 -6.75
CA ASP A 555 -15.51 10.20 -6.98
C ASP A 555 -14.16 9.49 -6.67
N HIS A 556 -14.11 8.17 -6.84
CA HIS A 556 -13.00 7.30 -6.43
C HIS A 556 -12.40 6.53 -7.61
N ALA A 557 -11.11 6.19 -7.50
CA ALA A 557 -10.35 5.48 -8.53
C ALA A 557 -10.10 4.03 -8.12
N TYR A 558 -10.33 3.12 -9.06
CA TYR A 558 -10.20 1.67 -8.93
C TYR A 558 -9.10 1.16 -9.87
N SER A 559 -8.27 0.23 -9.43
CA SER A 559 -7.31 -0.48 -10.31
C SER A 559 -8.07 -1.36 -11.30
N LEU A 560 -7.64 -1.38 -12.56
CA LEU A 560 -8.12 -2.35 -13.56
C LEU A 560 -7.04 -3.41 -13.76
N ILE A 561 -7.26 -4.62 -13.23
CA ILE A 561 -6.23 -5.65 -13.05
C ILE A 561 -6.26 -6.69 -14.17
N GLU A 562 -7.43 -7.00 -14.74
CA GLU A 562 -7.55 -7.94 -15.85
C GLU A 562 -8.71 -7.55 -16.79
N CYS A 563 -8.58 -7.84 -18.08
CA CYS A 563 -9.61 -7.62 -19.09
C CYS A 563 -9.70 -8.80 -20.07
N HIS A 564 -10.87 -9.47 -20.14
CA HIS A 564 -11.09 -10.64 -21.01
C HIS A 564 -12.33 -10.48 -21.89
N GLU A 565 -12.15 -10.40 -23.22
CA GLU A 565 -13.23 -10.48 -24.23
C GLU A 565 -13.75 -11.92 -24.38
N ASN A 566 -15.08 -12.11 -24.37
CA ASN A 566 -15.76 -13.35 -24.77
C ASN A 566 -15.28 -14.61 -24.00
N VAL A 567 -15.27 -14.55 -22.66
CA VAL A 567 -14.77 -15.61 -21.78
C VAL A 567 -15.49 -16.93 -22.04
N ALA A 568 -14.74 -18.03 -22.15
CA ALA A 568 -15.19 -19.37 -22.52
C ALA A 568 -16.06 -19.46 -23.79
N GLY A 569 -16.00 -18.45 -24.67
CA GLY A 569 -16.84 -18.36 -25.86
C GLY A 569 -18.32 -18.07 -25.59
N THR A 570 -18.66 -17.57 -24.40
CA THR A 570 -20.05 -17.36 -23.94
C THR A 570 -20.74 -16.11 -24.51
N GLY A 571 -19.97 -15.17 -25.07
CA GLY A 571 -20.41 -13.81 -25.40
C GLY A 571 -20.19 -12.80 -24.26
N ILE A 572 -20.00 -13.26 -23.02
CA ILE A 572 -19.77 -12.39 -21.85
C ILE A 572 -18.30 -11.93 -21.86
N SER A 573 -18.08 -10.64 -21.55
CA SER A 573 -16.74 -10.07 -21.41
C SER A 573 -16.62 -9.44 -20.01
N LEU A 574 -15.53 -9.75 -19.30
CA LEU A 574 -15.37 -9.44 -17.88
C LEU A 574 -14.10 -8.63 -17.63
N ALA A 575 -14.20 -7.66 -16.71
CA ALA A 575 -13.10 -6.87 -16.19
C ALA A 575 -12.95 -7.11 -14.69
N LYS A 576 -11.69 -7.22 -14.23
CA LYS A 576 -11.35 -7.39 -12.81
C LYS A 576 -10.92 -6.05 -12.23
N MET A 577 -11.68 -5.58 -11.25
CA MET A 577 -11.47 -4.30 -10.58
C MET A 577 -10.87 -4.52 -9.19
N ARG A 578 -10.21 -3.50 -8.64
CA ARG A 578 -9.89 -3.45 -7.21
C ARG A 578 -10.06 -2.07 -6.61
N ASN A 579 -10.68 -2.02 -5.44
CA ASN A 579 -10.72 -0.85 -4.58
C ASN A 579 -9.36 -0.68 -3.86
N PRO A 580 -8.63 0.44 -4.04
CA PRO A 580 -7.35 0.68 -3.36
C PRO A 580 -7.41 0.71 -1.82
N TRP A 581 -8.61 0.66 -1.22
CA TRP A 581 -8.78 0.56 0.23
C TRP A 581 -8.67 -0.88 0.77
N GLY A 582 -8.56 -1.90 -0.09
CA GLY A 582 -8.39 -3.30 0.32
C GLY A 582 -9.60 -3.90 1.06
N SER A 583 -10.80 -3.37 0.76
CA SER A 583 -12.13 -3.85 1.20
C SER A 583 -13.21 -2.97 0.55
N GLY A 584 -14.43 -3.48 0.40
CA GLY A 584 -15.56 -2.74 -0.18
C GLY A 584 -15.58 -2.81 -1.71
N GLU A 585 -16.50 -3.60 -2.23
CA GLU A 585 -16.53 -4.10 -3.61
C GLU A 585 -17.79 -3.56 -4.33
N ILE A 586 -18.35 -4.27 -5.31
CA ILE A 586 -19.69 -4.00 -5.84
C ILE A 586 -20.72 -4.85 -5.07
N ASP A 587 -21.92 -4.29 -4.82
CA ASP A 587 -23.06 -5.06 -4.30
C ASP A 587 -24.01 -5.46 -5.46
N ASP A 588 -24.65 -6.64 -5.37
CA ASP A 588 -25.66 -7.16 -6.31
C ASP A 588 -25.19 -7.24 -7.79
N GLY A 589 -23.94 -7.64 -8.02
CA GLY A 589 -23.36 -7.85 -9.35
C GLY A 589 -23.73 -9.20 -9.99
N ASP A 590 -23.50 -9.34 -11.31
CA ASP A 590 -23.62 -10.65 -11.96
C ASP A 590 -22.41 -11.56 -11.64
N PHE A 591 -21.23 -10.99 -11.37
CA PHE A 591 -19.95 -11.71 -11.17
C PHE A 591 -19.12 -11.16 -10.00
N ASP A 592 -19.75 -10.52 -9.02
CA ASP A 592 -19.16 -10.31 -7.70
C ASP A 592 -19.04 -11.63 -6.91
N ASP A 593 -18.59 -11.57 -5.66
CA ASP A 593 -18.01 -12.72 -4.98
C ASP A 593 -18.99 -13.83 -4.56
N ASP A 594 -20.27 -13.50 -4.32
CA ASP A 594 -21.37 -14.47 -4.24
C ASP A 594 -22.35 -14.38 -5.42
N GLY A 595 -21.95 -13.69 -6.50
CA GLY A 595 -22.74 -13.41 -7.70
C GLY A 595 -23.25 -14.64 -8.46
N PRO A 596 -24.51 -14.62 -8.96
CA PRO A 596 -25.15 -15.79 -9.57
C PRO A 596 -24.54 -16.20 -10.90
N GLY A 597 -23.85 -15.29 -11.61
CA GLY A 597 -23.22 -15.56 -12.90
C GLY A 597 -22.13 -16.64 -12.82
N TRP A 598 -21.44 -16.77 -11.70
CA TRP A 598 -20.42 -17.82 -11.51
C TRP A 598 -20.98 -19.24 -11.61
N ASP A 599 -22.17 -19.46 -11.05
CA ASP A 599 -22.82 -20.78 -11.04
C ASP A 599 -23.72 -20.96 -12.28
N GLN A 600 -24.20 -19.88 -12.90
CA GLN A 600 -24.88 -19.90 -14.19
C GLN A 600 -23.91 -20.19 -15.36
N TYR A 601 -22.65 -19.74 -15.26
CA TYR A 601 -21.61 -19.90 -16.28
C TYR A 601 -20.34 -20.57 -15.71
N PRO A 602 -20.41 -21.85 -15.28
CA PRO A 602 -19.28 -22.54 -14.64
C PRO A 602 -18.03 -22.65 -15.53
N GLN A 603 -18.17 -22.56 -16.85
CA GLN A 603 -17.04 -22.47 -17.79
C GLN A 603 -16.25 -21.14 -17.67
N ILE A 604 -16.89 -20.04 -17.25
CA ILE A 604 -16.20 -18.76 -16.95
C ILE A 604 -15.44 -18.90 -15.63
N LYS A 605 -16.09 -19.45 -14.60
CA LYS A 605 -15.50 -19.79 -13.30
C LYS A 605 -14.25 -20.68 -13.47
N ALA A 606 -14.29 -21.62 -14.42
CA ALA A 606 -13.18 -22.52 -14.74
C ALA A 606 -12.07 -21.92 -15.62
N GLU A 607 -12.32 -20.88 -16.41
CA GLU A 607 -11.29 -20.21 -17.23
C GLU A 607 -10.58 -19.09 -16.45
N LEU A 608 -11.32 -18.30 -15.65
CA LEU A 608 -10.75 -17.20 -14.86
C LEU A 608 -10.20 -17.65 -13.50
N ASN A 609 -10.70 -18.76 -12.95
CA ASN A 609 -10.34 -19.26 -11.62
C ASN A 609 -10.36 -18.14 -10.55
N PRO A 610 -11.53 -17.51 -10.30
CA PRO A 610 -11.65 -16.44 -9.31
C PRO A 610 -11.30 -16.93 -7.90
N VAL A 611 -10.83 -15.98 -7.09
CA VAL A 611 -10.80 -16.08 -5.61
C VAL A 611 -12.08 -15.45 -5.10
N PHE A 612 -12.59 -15.92 -3.96
CA PHE A 612 -13.77 -15.36 -3.30
C PHE A 612 -13.40 -14.98 -1.85
N ALA A 613 -13.16 -13.69 -1.59
CA ALA A 613 -12.86 -13.08 -0.30
C ALA A 613 -12.98 -11.54 -0.35
N ASP A 614 -13.59 -10.91 0.67
CA ASP A 614 -13.57 -9.44 0.93
C ASP A 614 -12.13 -8.93 1.11
N ASP A 615 -11.48 -8.63 -0.01
CA ASP A 615 -10.13 -8.07 -0.12
C ASP A 615 -10.07 -6.82 -1.01
N GLY A 616 -11.22 -6.44 -1.58
CA GLY A 616 -11.42 -5.30 -2.46
C GLY A 616 -11.35 -5.64 -3.95
N ILE A 617 -11.10 -6.88 -4.36
CA ILE A 617 -11.00 -7.34 -5.76
C ILE A 617 -12.31 -8.01 -6.21
N PHE A 618 -12.91 -7.55 -7.30
CA PHE A 618 -14.19 -8.08 -7.80
C PHE A 618 -14.24 -8.07 -9.33
N TRP A 619 -15.13 -8.87 -9.93
CA TRP A 619 -15.34 -8.88 -11.38
C TRP A 619 -16.64 -8.17 -11.75
N VAL A 620 -16.63 -7.49 -12.90
CA VAL A 620 -17.81 -6.86 -13.51
C VAL A 620 -17.89 -7.20 -14.98
N THR A 621 -19.12 -7.29 -15.51
CA THR A 621 -19.35 -7.31 -16.96
C THR A 621 -18.90 -6.00 -17.61
N LYS A 622 -18.57 -6.07 -18.91
CA LYS A 622 -18.31 -4.87 -19.75
C LYS A 622 -19.47 -3.85 -19.66
N GLU A 623 -20.71 -4.35 -19.61
CA GLU A 623 -21.94 -3.57 -19.47
C GLU A 623 -22.03 -2.84 -18.11
N GLU A 624 -21.70 -3.50 -17.00
CA GLU A 624 -21.56 -2.88 -15.67
C GLU A 624 -20.38 -1.90 -15.61
N PHE A 625 -19.23 -2.28 -16.17
CA PHE A 625 -18.02 -1.47 -16.21
C PHE A 625 -18.25 -0.09 -16.84
N PHE A 626 -18.92 -0.02 -18.01
CA PHE A 626 -19.26 1.27 -18.65
C PHE A 626 -20.52 1.95 -18.09
N ARG A 627 -21.27 1.29 -17.20
CA ARG A 627 -22.31 1.91 -16.37
C ARG A 627 -21.67 2.68 -15.22
N PHE A 628 -20.83 2.04 -14.41
CA PHE A 628 -20.27 2.63 -13.20
C PHE A 628 -19.09 3.59 -13.47
N TYR A 629 -18.19 3.23 -14.39
CA TYR A 629 -16.98 4.01 -14.67
C TYR A 629 -17.12 4.85 -15.95
N GLN A 630 -16.80 6.14 -15.87
CA GLN A 630 -16.95 7.10 -16.98
C GLN A 630 -15.63 7.74 -17.44
N THR A 631 -14.57 7.58 -16.64
CA THR A 631 -13.20 8.04 -16.91
C THR A 631 -12.23 6.87 -16.69
N PHE A 632 -11.24 6.72 -17.56
CA PHE A 632 -10.18 5.72 -17.42
C PHE A 632 -8.80 6.38 -17.54
N TYR A 633 -7.82 5.85 -16.82
CA TYR A 633 -6.44 6.30 -16.82
C TYR A 633 -5.54 5.16 -17.31
N VAL A 634 -4.62 5.44 -18.23
CA VAL A 634 -3.69 4.44 -18.78
C VAL A 634 -2.27 4.99 -18.86
N SER A 635 -1.34 4.31 -18.20
CA SER A 635 0.11 4.51 -18.37
C SER A 635 0.61 3.53 -19.41
N ALA A 636 1.00 4.02 -20.60
CA ALA A 636 1.59 3.20 -21.66
C ALA A 636 3.06 2.85 -21.37
N SER A 637 3.28 2.23 -20.21
CA SER A 637 4.54 1.67 -19.73
C SER A 637 4.41 0.16 -19.78
N ASN A 638 5.33 -0.56 -20.43
CA ASN A 638 5.37 -2.01 -20.27
C ASN A 638 5.93 -2.34 -18.88
N MET A 639 5.09 -2.73 -17.95
CA MET A 639 5.49 -2.96 -16.57
C MET A 639 6.40 -4.17 -16.37
N THR A 640 6.56 -5.05 -17.38
CA THR A 640 7.58 -6.11 -17.29
C THR A 640 9.02 -5.57 -17.26
N GLU A 641 9.25 -4.31 -17.64
CA GLU A 641 10.56 -3.63 -17.51
C GLU A 641 10.99 -3.40 -16.04
N PHE A 642 10.09 -3.65 -15.08
CA PHE A 642 10.36 -3.53 -13.65
C PHE A 642 10.77 -4.86 -12.99
N LEU A 643 10.61 -5.98 -13.70
CA LEU A 643 11.08 -7.32 -13.31
C LEU A 643 12.59 -7.50 -13.53
N GLU A 644 13.17 -6.74 -14.47
CA GLU A 644 14.58 -6.85 -14.87
C GLU A 644 15.51 -5.90 -14.08
N ASP A 645 16.06 -6.38 -12.96
CA ASP A 645 17.44 -6.16 -12.43
C ASP A 645 17.62 -6.81 -11.04
#